data_AF-A0A822BT52-F1
#
_entry.id   AF-A0A822BT52-F1
#
_cell.length_a   1.000
_cell.length_b   1.000
_cell.length_c   1.000
_cell.angle_alpha   90.00
_cell.angle_beta   90.00
_cell.angle_gamma   90.00
#
_symmetry.space_group_name_H-M   'P 1'
#
loop_
_entity.id
_entity.type
_entity.pdbx_description
1 polymer ?
#
loop_
_entity_poly.entity_id
_entity_poly.type
_entity_poly.pdbx_seq_one_letter_code
_entity_poly.pdbx_strand_id
1 'polypeptide(L)'
;MSSHLSVGDRWRIVSLKFDQGLNVHEIARIVNCSVRTVYYILSLYQDTNDIIERSGRGRHNMLNDYEMHTLRQMLYRYSNETSTSIANRFFQRTDLYVSPPTIRRYRLSFGFRPVHARIQPLINATHAQQRLHFCLSHATDRWYNVIFSDEKAFEIDVTGLVYYIPHNRPRPVHFQSQVQYRAAVFGAVWYQGRSNLVFIRNRTNTTTYVQYLEDALNSHLRRLTEYYFIHDRPTWAHTAQAHEWLRRIHTNLTMDSVLLEQIPHSHAPNLNKISVIKLQNNIKAHAVIGEESSSNILHSALRSFPLHFAGSLSRTDSLIRSIRRQRQMEPLDENNRLPTKLKKTDRGDDFVLYEDDKLIVFTTRSNLSVLKNCKHWFADGTFKVCPDDFYQLFTLHGLFMSHVIPLVYGLLIGKSFDDYNQFFELILKQDNFAPESILTDFESATIKSVHTLFPNILHKGCLFHFGQCVWRHIQDCCLTKKYHEDNDFHLNVKKLIALAFVPIVDVIKAFELLENEFDDDADEFMCWSKKPKFVHELWNVYDRVMNNLPRSNNALEGWHNAFANRVCINHPTIPKLTDKILQEQSKLEVDIEQVRQGHEPKPKKASYRKLDERIKRLVQAYDSNHMAQYLSGLAANVHL
;
A
#
# COMPACT_ATOMS: atom_id res chain seq x y z
N MET A 1 22.69 -32.06 41.41
CA MET A 1 21.89 -33.14 40.80
C MET A 1 20.66 -33.36 41.68
N SER A 2 19.55 -32.68 41.36
CA SER A 2 18.26 -32.87 42.03
C SER A 2 17.43 -33.77 41.11
N SER A 3 17.55 -35.08 41.29
CA SER A 3 16.64 -36.04 40.68
C SER A 3 15.35 -36.02 41.48
N HIS A 4 14.25 -35.53 40.87
CA HIS A 4 12.92 -35.70 41.44
C HIS A 4 12.69 -37.20 41.72
N LEU A 5 12.39 -37.56 42.97
CA LEU A 5 12.00 -38.92 43.33
C LEU A 5 10.81 -39.36 42.47
N SER A 6 10.86 -40.58 41.96
CA SER A 6 9.74 -41.15 41.22
C SER A 6 8.51 -41.27 42.13
N VAL A 7 7.32 -41.29 41.52
CA VAL A 7 6.05 -41.49 42.26
C VAL A 7 6.09 -42.79 43.06
N GLY A 8 6.72 -43.84 42.52
CA GLY A 8 6.92 -45.12 43.22
C GLY A 8 7.81 -44.99 44.45
N ASP A 9 8.92 -44.26 44.37
CA ASP A 9 9.82 -44.05 45.52
C ASP A 9 9.17 -43.19 46.60
N ARG A 10 8.30 -42.24 46.22
CA ARG A 10 7.51 -41.44 47.17
C ARG A 10 6.49 -42.30 47.94
N TRP A 11 5.77 -43.20 47.26
CA TRP A 11 4.88 -44.15 47.94
C TRP A 11 5.65 -45.15 48.80
N ARG A 12 6.84 -45.57 48.34
CA ARG A 12 7.72 -46.44 49.11
C ARG A 12 8.13 -45.79 50.44
N ILE A 13 8.36 -44.48 50.48
CA ILE A 13 8.63 -43.75 51.73
C ILE A 13 7.44 -43.86 52.71
N VAL A 14 6.20 -43.68 52.22
CA VAL A 14 4.98 -43.77 53.04
C VAL A 14 4.81 -45.19 53.58
N SER A 15 4.94 -46.21 52.72
CA SER A 15 4.80 -47.62 53.13
C SER A 15 5.88 -48.05 54.13
N LEU A 16 7.16 -47.68 53.91
CA LEU A 16 8.23 -47.99 54.87
C LEU A 16 7.99 -47.34 56.24
N LYS A 17 7.32 -46.18 56.28
CA LYS A 17 7.03 -45.48 57.53
C LYS A 17 5.81 -46.05 58.27
N PHE A 18 4.69 -46.25 57.57
CA PHE A 18 3.42 -46.59 58.19
C PHE A 18 3.12 -48.09 58.22
N ASP A 19 3.61 -48.87 57.24
CA ASP A 19 3.39 -50.33 57.21
C ASP A 19 4.50 -51.10 57.93
N GLN A 20 5.76 -50.62 57.83
CA GLN A 20 6.93 -51.31 58.38
C GLN A 20 7.54 -50.65 59.63
N GLY A 21 7.08 -49.45 60.01
CA GLY A 21 7.49 -48.78 61.24
C GLY A 21 8.94 -48.26 61.28
N LEU A 22 9.63 -48.17 60.14
CA LEU A 22 11.04 -47.77 60.08
C LEU A 22 11.28 -46.31 60.48
N ASN A 23 12.50 -46.00 60.94
CA ASN A 23 12.85 -44.62 61.28
C ASN A 23 13.22 -43.79 60.04
N VAL A 24 13.10 -42.46 60.14
CA VAL A 24 13.23 -41.56 58.98
C VAL A 24 14.65 -41.59 58.38
N HIS A 25 15.69 -41.82 59.19
CA HIS A 25 17.08 -41.93 58.74
C HIS A 25 17.38 -43.26 58.04
N GLU A 26 16.69 -44.34 58.41
CA GLU A 26 16.74 -45.63 57.72
C GLU A 26 16.03 -45.54 56.37
N ILE A 27 14.84 -44.93 56.34
CA ILE A 27 14.08 -44.72 55.10
C ILE A 27 14.89 -43.89 54.10
N ALA A 28 15.54 -42.82 54.55
CA ALA A 28 16.41 -41.99 53.72
C ALA A 28 17.57 -42.78 53.10
N ARG A 29 18.17 -43.71 53.84
CA ARG A 29 19.22 -44.61 53.34
C ARG A 29 18.68 -45.64 52.34
N ILE A 30 17.52 -46.25 52.62
CA ILE A 30 16.91 -47.28 51.76
C ILE A 30 16.47 -46.70 50.41
N VAL A 31 15.85 -45.52 50.42
CA VAL A 31 15.32 -44.85 49.21
C VAL A 31 16.41 -43.97 48.55
N ASN A 32 17.58 -43.86 49.16
CA ASN A 32 18.70 -43.04 48.70
C ASN A 32 18.30 -41.58 48.44
N CYS A 33 17.64 -40.96 49.42
CA CYS A 33 17.21 -39.55 49.35
C CYS A 33 17.53 -38.80 50.64
N SER A 34 17.38 -37.47 50.62
CA SER A 34 17.67 -36.68 51.82
C SER A 34 16.61 -36.90 52.90
N VAL A 35 17.03 -36.89 54.18
CA VAL A 35 16.12 -36.99 55.33
C VAL A 35 15.02 -35.91 55.27
N ARG A 36 15.36 -34.70 54.78
CA ARG A 36 14.42 -33.60 54.59
C ARG A 36 13.33 -33.93 53.56
N THR A 37 13.67 -34.67 52.52
CA THR A 37 12.72 -35.13 51.50
C THR A 37 11.76 -36.17 52.07
N VAL A 38 12.25 -37.07 52.93
CA VAL A 38 11.40 -38.04 53.64
C VAL A 38 10.40 -37.32 54.55
N TYR A 39 10.85 -36.35 55.34
CA TYR A 39 9.95 -35.53 56.17
C TYR A 39 8.89 -34.79 55.34
N TYR A 40 9.29 -34.16 54.23
CA TYR A 40 8.37 -33.43 53.36
C TYR A 40 7.29 -34.33 52.75
N ILE A 41 7.64 -35.54 52.30
CA ILE A 41 6.66 -36.48 51.71
C ILE A 41 5.71 -37.00 52.78
N LEU A 42 6.22 -37.30 53.99
CA LEU A 42 5.37 -37.75 55.10
C LEU A 42 4.42 -36.64 55.58
N SER A 43 4.86 -35.39 55.63
CA SER A 43 3.96 -34.26 55.95
C SER A 43 2.91 -34.06 54.87
N LEU A 44 3.31 -34.15 53.59
CA LEU A 44 2.37 -34.03 52.46
C LEU A 44 1.27 -35.11 52.51
N TYR A 45 1.66 -36.36 52.83
CA TYR A 45 0.72 -37.47 53.00
C TYR A 45 -0.18 -37.27 54.22
N GLN A 46 0.33 -36.79 55.35
CA GLN A 46 -0.51 -36.50 56.52
C GLN A 46 -1.53 -35.39 56.25
N ASP A 47 -1.16 -34.36 55.48
CA ASP A 47 -2.02 -33.21 55.23
C ASP A 47 -3.05 -33.45 54.12
N THR A 48 -2.75 -34.31 53.14
CA THR A 48 -3.57 -34.47 51.93
C THR A 48 -4.03 -35.90 51.67
N ASN A 49 -3.53 -36.87 52.44
CA ASN A 49 -3.68 -38.31 52.20
C ASN A 49 -3.15 -38.78 50.83
N ASP A 50 -2.28 -37.98 50.21
CA ASP A 50 -1.68 -38.21 48.90
C ASP A 50 -0.23 -37.68 48.88
N ILE A 51 0.56 -38.10 47.89
CA ILE A 51 1.96 -37.72 47.69
C ILE A 51 2.15 -36.67 46.57
N ILE A 52 1.04 -36.16 46.02
CA ILE A 52 1.01 -35.19 44.92
C ILE A 52 1.10 -33.77 45.48
N GLU A 53 2.08 -33.01 45.02
CA GLU A 53 2.25 -31.61 45.40
C GLU A 53 1.10 -30.76 44.82
N ARG A 54 0.52 -29.87 45.63
CA ARG A 54 -0.45 -28.90 45.11
C ARG A 54 0.24 -28.03 44.07
N SER A 55 -0.35 -27.93 42.89
CA SER A 55 0.17 -27.08 41.81
C SER A 55 0.29 -25.64 42.32
N GLY A 56 1.48 -25.07 42.19
CA GLY A 56 1.72 -23.67 42.55
C GLY A 56 0.78 -22.74 41.77
N ARG A 57 0.35 -21.63 42.40
CA ARG A 57 -0.43 -20.61 41.69
C ARG A 57 0.40 -20.08 40.53
N GLY A 58 0.01 -20.41 39.31
CA GLY A 58 0.67 -19.94 38.09
C GLY A 58 0.64 -18.42 37.98
N ARG A 59 1.43 -17.88 37.06
CA ARG A 59 1.45 -16.44 36.75
C ARG A 59 0.03 -15.95 36.45
N HIS A 60 -0.38 -14.85 37.08
CA HIS A 60 -1.68 -14.23 36.82
C HIS A 60 -1.86 -13.92 35.32
N ASN A 61 -3.07 -14.17 34.80
CA ASN A 61 -3.42 -13.88 33.42
C ASN A 61 -3.35 -12.37 33.16
N MET A 62 -2.90 -12.00 31.95
CA MET A 62 -2.79 -10.60 31.52
C MET A 62 -4.14 -9.90 31.39
N LEU A 63 -5.21 -10.66 31.09
CA LEU A 63 -6.56 -10.13 30.87
C LEU A 63 -7.44 -10.40 32.09
N ASN A 64 -8.22 -9.39 32.49
CA ASN A 64 -9.30 -9.56 33.46
C ASN A 64 -10.54 -10.22 32.82
N ASP A 65 -11.55 -10.57 33.62
CA ASP A 65 -12.73 -11.31 33.15
C ASP A 65 -13.55 -10.53 32.10
N TYR A 66 -13.60 -9.20 32.22
CA TYR A 66 -14.28 -8.32 31.27
C TYR A 66 -13.57 -8.28 29.91
N GLU A 67 -12.24 -8.15 29.92
CA GLU A 67 -11.37 -8.19 28.74
C GLU A 67 -11.41 -9.56 28.07
N MET A 68 -11.40 -10.63 28.86
CA MET A 68 -11.51 -12.00 28.38
C MET A 68 -12.85 -12.25 27.67
N HIS A 69 -13.95 -11.75 28.25
CA HIS A 69 -15.28 -11.82 27.64
C HIS A 69 -15.33 -11.00 26.33
N THR A 70 -14.79 -9.79 26.35
CA THR A 70 -14.74 -8.89 25.19
C THR A 70 -13.95 -9.51 24.05
N LEU A 71 -12.78 -10.08 24.34
CA LEU A 71 -11.94 -10.77 23.35
C LEU A 71 -12.67 -11.96 22.74
N ARG A 72 -13.38 -12.76 23.56
CA ARG A 72 -14.17 -13.90 23.09
C ARG A 72 -15.26 -13.45 22.11
N GLN A 73 -16.02 -12.41 22.43
CA GLN A 73 -17.06 -11.88 21.53
C GLN A 73 -16.49 -11.37 20.20
N MET A 74 -15.33 -10.73 20.25
CA MET A 74 -14.65 -10.25 19.04
C MET A 74 -14.16 -11.40 18.16
N LEU A 75 -13.65 -12.48 18.75
CA LEU A 75 -13.24 -13.67 18.01
C LEU A 75 -14.40 -14.38 17.30
N TYR A 76 -15.61 -14.38 17.90
CA TYR A 76 -16.81 -14.90 17.23
C TYR A 76 -17.28 -14.00 16.09
N ARG A 77 -17.31 -12.68 16.31
CA ARG A 77 -17.82 -11.72 15.33
C ARG A 77 -16.90 -11.53 14.12
N TYR A 78 -15.59 -11.62 14.33
CA TYR A 78 -14.55 -11.39 13.33
C TYR A 78 -13.70 -12.66 13.09
N SER A 79 -14.37 -13.81 12.98
CA SER A 79 -13.73 -15.13 12.92
C SER A 79 -12.78 -15.32 11.72
N ASN A 80 -13.02 -14.60 10.63
CA ASN A 80 -12.22 -14.58 9.40
C ASN A 80 -10.99 -13.66 9.45
N GLU A 81 -10.83 -12.85 10.50
CA GLU A 81 -9.72 -11.91 10.62
C GLU A 81 -8.46 -12.54 11.25
N THR A 82 -7.30 -11.95 10.94
CA THR A 82 -6.01 -12.36 11.49
C THR A 82 -5.85 -11.96 12.96
N SER A 83 -4.96 -12.65 13.69
CA SER A 83 -4.68 -12.30 15.09
C SER A 83 -4.15 -10.86 15.25
N THR A 84 -3.45 -10.31 14.24
CA THR A 84 -2.98 -8.93 14.23
C THR A 84 -4.14 -7.94 14.10
N SER A 85 -5.09 -8.21 13.20
CA SER A 85 -6.29 -7.39 13.06
C SER A 85 -7.11 -7.37 14.35
N ILE A 86 -7.28 -8.54 14.98
CA ILE A 86 -7.99 -8.64 16.25
C ILE A 86 -7.24 -7.95 17.40
N ALA A 87 -5.90 -8.05 17.45
CA ALA A 87 -5.10 -7.31 18.42
C ALA A 87 -5.33 -5.79 18.32
N ASN A 88 -5.31 -5.26 17.09
CA ASN A 88 -5.54 -3.82 16.84
C ASN A 88 -6.96 -3.40 17.23
N ARG A 89 -7.99 -4.20 16.89
CA ARG A 89 -9.37 -3.89 17.29
C ARG A 89 -9.58 -4.00 18.79
N PHE A 90 -8.94 -4.98 19.43
CA PHE A 90 -9.01 -5.17 20.87
C PHE A 90 -8.41 -3.94 21.58
N PHE A 91 -7.20 -3.52 21.16
CA PHE A 91 -6.56 -2.29 21.63
C PHE A 91 -7.46 -1.06 21.44
N GLN A 92 -8.05 -0.86 20.26
CA GLN A 92 -8.97 0.26 20.03
C GLN A 92 -10.20 0.29 20.95
N ARG A 93 -10.58 -0.85 21.54
CA ARG A 93 -11.79 -0.98 22.36
C ARG A 93 -11.51 -0.96 23.86
N THR A 94 -10.41 -1.57 24.28
CA THR A 94 -10.06 -1.73 25.70
C THR A 94 -8.85 -0.90 26.12
N ASP A 95 -8.19 -0.23 25.17
CA ASP A 95 -6.91 0.48 25.33
C ASP A 95 -5.77 -0.41 25.85
N LEU A 96 -5.94 -1.73 25.82
CA LEU A 96 -4.96 -2.70 26.27
C LEU A 96 -4.29 -3.39 25.07
N TYR A 97 -2.99 -3.19 24.94
CA TYR A 97 -2.22 -3.85 23.89
C TYR A 97 -1.98 -5.33 24.23
N VAL A 98 -2.52 -6.21 23.38
CA VAL A 98 -2.31 -7.66 23.48
C VAL A 98 -1.61 -8.13 22.22
N SER A 99 -0.45 -8.75 22.37
CA SER A 99 0.34 -9.17 21.21
C SER A 99 -0.40 -10.19 20.33
N PRO A 100 -0.25 -10.16 19.00
CA PRO A 100 -0.90 -11.12 18.09
C PRO A 100 -0.66 -12.61 18.44
N PRO A 101 0.53 -13.03 18.91
CA PRO A 101 0.74 -14.40 19.42
C PRO A 101 -0.12 -14.74 20.64
N THR A 102 -0.40 -13.76 21.50
CA THR A 102 -1.26 -13.93 22.68
C THR A 102 -2.72 -14.05 22.29
N ILE A 103 -3.20 -13.25 21.33
CA ILE A 103 -4.53 -13.41 20.71
C ILE A 103 -4.67 -14.80 20.08
N ARG A 104 -3.63 -15.32 19.41
CA ARG A 104 -3.62 -16.68 18.86
C ARG A 104 -3.75 -17.74 19.95
N ARG A 105 -3.04 -17.59 21.09
CA ARG A 105 -3.16 -18.50 22.24
C ARG A 105 -4.57 -18.51 22.80
N TYR A 106 -5.19 -17.34 23.00
CA TYR A 106 -6.58 -17.24 23.47
C TYR A 106 -7.59 -17.82 22.46
N ARG A 107 -7.37 -17.60 21.16
CA ARG A 107 -8.18 -18.20 20.09
C ARG A 107 -8.19 -19.73 20.17
N LEU A 108 -7.03 -20.35 20.39
CA LEU A 108 -6.92 -21.80 20.57
C LEU A 108 -7.55 -22.27 21.88
N SER A 109 -7.35 -21.55 23.00
CA SER A 109 -7.97 -21.92 24.29
C SER A 109 -9.50 -21.83 24.26
N PHE A 110 -10.07 -20.99 23.41
CA PHE A 110 -11.52 -20.91 23.17
C PHE A 110 -12.04 -21.92 22.14
N GLY A 111 -11.19 -22.80 21.60
CA GLY A 111 -11.59 -23.90 20.72
C GLY A 111 -11.68 -23.58 19.23
N PHE A 112 -11.25 -22.39 18.79
CA PHE A 112 -11.22 -22.04 17.36
C PHE A 112 -10.09 -22.79 16.65
N ARG A 113 -10.36 -23.28 15.44
CA ARG A 113 -9.39 -23.96 14.57
C ARG A 113 -9.34 -23.32 13.18
N PRO A 114 -8.18 -23.27 12.53
CA PRO A 114 -8.08 -22.78 11.15
C PRO A 114 -8.75 -23.78 10.20
N VAL A 115 -9.63 -23.29 9.32
CA VAL A 115 -10.31 -24.08 8.29
C VAL A 115 -10.27 -23.33 6.98
N HIS A 116 -10.04 -24.02 5.86
CA HIS A 116 -10.13 -23.43 4.53
C HIS A 116 -11.60 -23.16 4.18
N ALA A 117 -11.91 -21.94 3.74
CA ALA A 117 -13.24 -21.62 3.27
C ALA A 117 -13.58 -22.46 2.02
N ARG A 118 -14.76 -23.09 2.02
CA ARG A 118 -15.27 -23.81 0.86
C ARG A 118 -15.69 -22.77 -0.18
N ILE A 119 -15.02 -22.77 -1.33
CA ILE A 119 -15.42 -21.94 -2.47
C ILE A 119 -16.71 -22.56 -3.04
N GLN A 120 -17.81 -21.85 -2.91
CA GLN A 120 -19.08 -22.20 -3.55
C GLN A 120 -19.46 -21.09 -4.53
N PRO A 121 -19.98 -21.43 -5.72
CA PRO A 121 -20.52 -20.43 -6.63
C PRO A 121 -21.71 -19.72 -5.94
N LEU A 122 -21.81 -18.42 -6.16
CA LEU A 122 -22.87 -17.61 -5.57
C LEU A 122 -24.22 -17.96 -6.23
N ILE A 123 -25.04 -18.76 -5.54
CA ILE A 123 -26.39 -19.11 -5.99
C ILE A 123 -27.35 -17.99 -5.54
N ASN A 124 -27.97 -17.29 -6.49
CA ASN A 124 -29.04 -16.33 -6.17
C ASN A 124 -30.37 -17.07 -5.89
N ALA A 125 -31.34 -16.39 -5.28
CA ALA A 125 -32.62 -17.02 -4.89
C ALA A 125 -33.37 -17.64 -6.08
N THR A 126 -33.29 -17.03 -7.27
CA THR A 126 -33.92 -17.54 -8.50
C THR A 126 -33.24 -18.83 -8.97
N HIS A 127 -31.91 -18.89 -8.97
CA HIS A 127 -31.16 -20.10 -9.31
C HIS A 127 -31.42 -21.20 -8.29
N ALA A 128 -31.53 -20.86 -6.99
CA ALA A 128 -31.89 -21.83 -5.96
C ALA A 128 -33.28 -22.44 -6.22
N GLN A 129 -34.27 -21.60 -6.55
CA GLN A 129 -35.62 -22.05 -6.87
C GLN A 129 -35.67 -22.86 -8.17
N GLN A 130 -34.96 -22.44 -9.23
CA GLN A 130 -34.88 -23.18 -10.50
C GLN A 130 -34.20 -24.54 -10.33
N ARG A 131 -33.12 -24.62 -9.54
CA ARG A 131 -32.45 -25.87 -9.22
C ARG A 131 -33.36 -26.79 -8.40
N LEU A 132 -34.04 -26.25 -7.39
CA LEU A 132 -34.99 -27.02 -6.58
C LEU A 132 -36.15 -27.54 -7.44
N HIS A 133 -36.74 -26.68 -8.28
CA HIS A 133 -37.81 -27.07 -9.19
C HIS A 133 -37.35 -28.16 -10.16
N PHE A 134 -36.17 -28.03 -10.77
CA PHE A 134 -35.59 -29.05 -11.65
C PHE A 134 -35.43 -30.39 -10.92
N CYS A 135 -34.85 -30.37 -9.71
CA CYS A 135 -34.69 -31.58 -8.90
C CYS A 135 -36.03 -32.22 -8.55
N LEU A 136 -37.05 -31.42 -8.22
CA LEU A 136 -38.39 -31.93 -7.90
C LEU A 136 -39.12 -32.48 -9.14
N SER A 137 -39.01 -31.81 -10.29
CA SER A 137 -39.71 -32.22 -11.51
C SER A 137 -39.12 -33.47 -12.17
N HIS A 138 -37.83 -33.75 -11.94
CA HIS A 138 -37.12 -34.93 -12.47
C HIS A 138 -36.83 -35.97 -11.37
N ALA A 139 -37.49 -35.88 -10.21
CA ALA A 139 -37.25 -36.77 -9.07
C ALA A 139 -37.61 -38.23 -9.37
N THR A 140 -38.60 -38.46 -10.25
CA THR A 140 -39.11 -39.78 -10.65
C THR A 140 -38.57 -40.25 -12.00
N ASP A 141 -37.65 -39.49 -12.61
CA ASP A 141 -37.16 -39.79 -13.95
C ASP A 141 -36.29 -41.03 -13.98
N ARG A 142 -36.34 -41.67 -15.14
CA ARG A 142 -35.60 -42.89 -15.44
C ARG A 142 -34.19 -42.54 -15.88
N TRP A 143 -33.33 -42.26 -14.90
CA TRP A 143 -31.92 -41.86 -15.11
C TRP A 143 -31.08 -42.87 -15.90
N TYR A 144 -31.55 -44.12 -16.03
CA TYR A 144 -30.92 -45.15 -16.87
C TYR A 144 -30.92 -44.80 -18.37
N ASN A 145 -31.85 -43.94 -18.81
CA ASN A 145 -31.99 -43.45 -20.18
C ASN A 145 -31.32 -42.09 -20.39
N VAL A 146 -30.53 -41.59 -19.44
CA VAL A 146 -29.92 -40.25 -19.54
C VAL A 146 -28.48 -40.35 -20.06
N ILE A 147 -28.16 -39.53 -21.06
CA ILE A 147 -26.82 -39.30 -21.57
C ILE A 147 -26.34 -37.94 -21.04
N PHE A 148 -25.25 -37.94 -20.29
CA PHE A 148 -24.57 -36.73 -19.84
C PHE A 148 -23.40 -36.43 -20.76
N SER A 149 -23.29 -35.20 -21.24
CA SER A 149 -22.15 -34.74 -22.02
C SER A 149 -21.54 -33.48 -21.41
N ASP A 150 -20.21 -33.36 -21.50
CA ASP A 150 -19.48 -32.21 -21.00
C ASP A 150 -18.15 -32.01 -21.76
N GLU A 151 -17.60 -30.81 -21.66
CA GLU A 151 -16.27 -30.44 -22.14
C GLU A 151 -15.34 -30.21 -20.94
N LYS A 152 -14.21 -30.92 -20.90
CA LYS A 152 -13.19 -30.73 -19.88
C LYS A 152 -11.88 -30.25 -20.46
N ALA A 153 -11.38 -29.13 -19.95
CA ALA A 153 -10.02 -28.68 -20.19
C ALA A 153 -9.05 -29.32 -19.18
N PHE A 154 -7.97 -29.89 -19.70
CA PHE A 154 -6.81 -30.38 -18.98
C PHE A 154 -5.64 -29.45 -19.27
N GLU A 155 -5.04 -28.92 -18.21
CA GLU A 155 -3.88 -28.05 -18.26
C GLU A 155 -2.66 -28.87 -17.85
N ILE A 156 -1.61 -28.87 -18.69
CA ILE A 156 -0.36 -29.57 -18.39
C ILE A 156 0.62 -28.53 -17.83
N ASP A 157 0.79 -28.55 -16.52
CA ASP A 157 1.85 -27.80 -15.83
C ASP A 157 3.10 -28.67 -15.70
N VAL A 158 4.28 -28.08 -15.93
CA VAL A 158 5.56 -28.72 -15.61
C VAL A 158 5.75 -28.67 -14.09
N THR A 159 5.23 -29.66 -13.36
CA THR A 159 5.49 -29.79 -11.92
C THR A 159 6.90 -30.31 -11.69
N GLY A 160 7.88 -29.40 -11.70
CA GLY A 160 9.30 -29.68 -11.48
C GLY A 160 10.01 -28.65 -10.59
N LEU A 161 9.31 -28.01 -9.66
CA LEU A 161 9.88 -26.94 -8.82
C LEU A 161 10.14 -27.42 -7.38
N VAL A 162 11.16 -28.26 -7.21
CA VAL A 162 11.77 -28.51 -5.89
C VAL A 162 13.03 -27.64 -5.80
N TYR A 163 13.00 -26.64 -4.92
CA TYR A 163 14.17 -25.81 -4.60
C TYR A 163 14.78 -26.26 -3.27
N TYR A 164 16.04 -26.68 -3.28
CA TYR A 164 16.83 -26.82 -2.06
C TYR A 164 17.51 -25.48 -1.76
N ILE A 165 17.07 -24.79 -0.71
CA ILE A 165 17.58 -23.46 -0.32
C ILE A 165 18.05 -23.43 1.14
N PRO A 166 19.19 -22.76 1.44
CA PRO A 166 19.69 -22.56 2.81
C PRO A 166 18.75 -21.70 3.67
N HIS A 167 18.79 -21.88 5.00
CA HIS A 167 17.83 -21.31 5.96
C HIS A 167 17.70 -19.77 5.95
N ASN A 168 18.72 -19.06 5.46
CA ASN A 168 18.80 -17.59 5.48
C ASN A 168 18.58 -16.92 4.11
N ARG A 169 18.06 -17.64 3.10
CA ARG A 169 17.69 -17.04 1.81
C ARG A 169 16.18 -16.95 1.67
N PRO A 170 15.64 -15.81 1.17
CA PRO A 170 14.22 -15.71 0.87
C PRO A 170 13.84 -16.75 -0.17
N ARG A 171 12.63 -17.30 -0.05
CA ARG A 171 12.13 -18.29 -1.02
C ARG A 171 12.07 -17.65 -2.41
N PRO A 172 12.54 -18.33 -3.46
CA PRO A 172 12.42 -17.79 -4.81
C PRO A 172 10.94 -17.61 -5.16
N VAL A 173 10.63 -16.45 -5.75
CA VAL A 173 9.29 -16.14 -6.26
C VAL A 173 9.18 -16.81 -7.62
N HIS A 174 8.28 -17.79 -7.74
CA HIS A 174 7.92 -18.34 -9.04
C HIS A 174 6.70 -17.59 -9.56
N PHE A 175 6.87 -16.88 -10.67
CA PHE A 175 5.75 -16.35 -11.44
C PHE A 175 5.13 -17.51 -12.21
N GLN A 176 3.85 -17.78 -11.97
CA GLN A 176 3.09 -18.81 -12.67
C GLN A 176 3.25 -18.58 -14.18
N SER A 177 4.00 -19.45 -14.86
CA SER A 177 4.16 -19.37 -16.31
C SER A 177 2.78 -19.48 -16.96
N GLN A 178 2.54 -18.72 -18.04
CA GLN A 178 1.38 -18.96 -18.91
C GLN A 178 1.33 -20.45 -19.25
N VAL A 179 0.18 -21.08 -19.00
CA VAL A 179 -0.07 -22.51 -19.26
C VAL A 179 0.47 -22.85 -20.65
N GLN A 180 1.54 -23.67 -20.73
CA GLN A 180 2.19 -23.96 -22.01
C GLN A 180 1.30 -24.78 -22.94
N TYR A 181 0.48 -25.68 -22.38
CA TYR A 181 -0.41 -26.54 -23.16
C TYR A 181 -1.74 -26.77 -22.44
N ARG A 182 -2.84 -26.46 -23.13
CA ARG A 182 -4.22 -26.76 -22.71
C ARG A 182 -4.84 -27.71 -23.74
N ALA A 183 -5.27 -28.88 -23.28
CA ALA A 183 -6.01 -29.85 -24.09
C ALA A 183 -7.46 -29.89 -23.62
N ALA A 184 -8.40 -29.55 -24.50
CA ALA A 184 -9.83 -29.69 -24.22
C ALA A 184 -10.36 -31.00 -24.83
N VAL A 185 -11.18 -31.72 -24.07
CA VAL A 185 -11.74 -33.01 -24.47
C VAL A 185 -13.25 -32.98 -24.27
N PHE A 186 -13.98 -33.37 -25.30
CA PHE A 186 -15.41 -33.62 -25.24
C PHE A 186 -15.68 -35.12 -25.03
N GLY A 187 -16.67 -35.43 -24.21
CA GLY A 187 -17.13 -36.80 -24.02
C GLY A 187 -18.53 -36.87 -23.45
N ALA A 188 -19.12 -38.05 -23.53
CA ALA A 188 -20.43 -38.34 -22.99
C ALA A 188 -20.46 -39.70 -22.28
N VAL A 189 -21.31 -39.82 -21.28
CA VAL A 189 -21.49 -41.03 -20.45
C VAL A 189 -22.98 -41.30 -20.23
N TRP A 190 -23.34 -42.57 -20.15
CA TRP A 190 -24.68 -43.03 -19.79
C TRP A 190 -24.58 -44.33 -18.99
N TYR A 191 -25.70 -44.84 -18.50
CA TYR A 191 -25.70 -45.99 -17.58
C TYR A 191 -24.98 -47.23 -18.13
N GLN A 192 -25.08 -47.50 -19.43
CA GLN A 192 -24.54 -48.70 -20.07
C GLN A 192 -23.21 -48.48 -20.80
N GLY A 193 -22.63 -47.26 -20.76
CA GLY A 193 -21.41 -47.01 -21.51
C GLY A 193 -20.95 -45.55 -21.57
N ARG A 194 -19.98 -45.31 -22.45
CA ARG A 194 -19.34 -44.00 -22.68
C ARG A 194 -19.04 -43.81 -24.16
N SER A 195 -18.99 -42.56 -24.59
CA SER A 195 -18.60 -42.20 -25.95
C SER A 195 -17.09 -42.36 -26.16
N ASN A 196 -16.67 -42.29 -27.42
CA ASN A 196 -15.28 -41.96 -27.72
C ASN A 196 -14.99 -40.53 -27.25
N LEU A 197 -13.74 -40.29 -26.83
CA LEU A 197 -13.28 -38.95 -26.46
C LEU A 197 -12.87 -38.19 -27.72
N VAL A 198 -13.38 -36.98 -27.87
CA VAL A 198 -13.09 -36.10 -29.01
C VAL A 198 -12.22 -34.95 -28.53
N PHE A 199 -11.00 -34.84 -29.07
CA PHE A 199 -10.08 -33.76 -28.73
C PHE A 199 -10.45 -32.48 -29.47
N ILE A 200 -10.73 -31.43 -28.72
CA ILE A 200 -11.09 -30.11 -29.23
C ILE A 200 -9.79 -29.36 -29.53
N ARG A 201 -9.51 -29.18 -30.83
CA ARG A 201 -8.26 -28.55 -31.31
C ARG A 201 -8.39 -27.05 -31.56
N ASN A 202 -9.60 -26.56 -31.81
CA ASN A 202 -9.89 -25.17 -32.20
C ASN A 202 -11.03 -24.61 -31.34
N ARG A 203 -11.24 -23.28 -31.38
CA ARG A 203 -12.38 -22.66 -30.69
C ARG A 203 -13.70 -23.27 -31.16
N THR A 204 -14.50 -23.77 -30.22
CA THR A 204 -15.80 -24.38 -30.49
C THR A 204 -16.78 -23.35 -31.02
N ASN A 205 -17.25 -23.55 -32.25
CA ASN A 205 -18.45 -22.94 -32.80
C ASN A 205 -19.54 -24.00 -32.99
N THR A 206 -20.74 -23.59 -33.39
CA THR A 206 -21.89 -24.48 -33.57
C THR A 206 -21.60 -25.65 -34.51
N THR A 207 -20.94 -25.41 -35.64
CA THR A 207 -20.66 -26.45 -36.63
C THR A 207 -19.67 -27.46 -36.09
N THR A 208 -18.60 -27.00 -35.43
CA THR A 208 -17.63 -27.89 -34.78
C THR A 208 -18.24 -28.65 -33.59
N TYR A 209 -19.18 -28.04 -32.86
CA TYR A 209 -19.89 -28.68 -31.76
C TYR A 209 -20.77 -29.84 -32.25
N VAL A 210 -21.52 -29.62 -33.34
CA VAL A 210 -22.32 -30.67 -33.98
C VAL A 210 -21.42 -31.80 -34.49
N GLN A 211 -20.28 -31.49 -35.09
CA GLN A 211 -19.29 -32.49 -35.51
C GLN A 211 -18.76 -33.31 -34.32
N TYR A 212 -18.45 -32.68 -33.19
CA TYR A 212 -18.00 -33.40 -31.99
C TYR A 212 -19.08 -34.33 -31.44
N LEU A 213 -20.34 -33.90 -31.47
CA LEU A 213 -21.48 -34.74 -31.11
C LEU A 213 -21.63 -35.92 -32.08
N GLU A 214 -21.48 -35.71 -33.38
CA GLU A 214 -21.52 -36.79 -34.37
C GLU A 214 -20.39 -37.80 -34.17
N ASP A 215 -19.16 -37.32 -34.04
CA ASP A 215 -17.97 -38.15 -33.87
C ASP A 215 -18.01 -38.95 -32.56
N ALA A 216 -18.51 -38.36 -31.48
CA ALA A 216 -18.61 -39.01 -30.18
C ALA A 216 -19.78 -40.00 -30.11
N LEU A 217 -20.95 -39.64 -30.66
CA LEU A 217 -22.23 -40.28 -30.29
C LEU A 217 -22.93 -41.01 -31.45
N ASN A 218 -22.70 -40.68 -32.72
CA ASN A 218 -23.53 -41.16 -33.85
C ASN A 218 -23.54 -42.71 -34.00
N SER A 219 -22.43 -43.38 -33.67
CA SER A 219 -22.35 -44.85 -33.66
C SER A 219 -23.09 -45.52 -32.50
N HIS A 220 -23.31 -44.80 -31.40
CA HIS A 220 -23.92 -45.30 -30.16
C HIS A 220 -25.42 -44.96 -30.08
N LEU A 221 -25.83 -43.78 -30.56
CA LEU A 221 -27.21 -43.29 -30.51
C LEU A 221 -28.16 -44.12 -31.39
N ARG A 222 -27.68 -44.72 -32.48
CA ARG A 222 -28.47 -45.62 -33.34
C ARG A 222 -28.97 -46.88 -32.62
N ARG A 223 -28.39 -47.23 -31.46
CA ARG A 223 -28.78 -48.40 -30.65
C ARG A 223 -29.73 -48.05 -29.50
N LEU A 224 -29.95 -46.77 -29.23
CA LEU A 224 -30.79 -46.29 -28.13
C LEU A 224 -32.12 -45.81 -28.70
N THR A 225 -33.23 -46.40 -28.26
CA THR A 225 -34.57 -46.09 -28.79
C THR A 225 -35.25 -44.93 -28.06
N GLU A 226 -34.92 -44.71 -26.78
CA GLU A 226 -35.43 -43.59 -25.95
C GLU A 226 -34.33 -43.11 -24.98
N TYR A 227 -33.90 -41.85 -25.10
CA TYR A 227 -32.90 -41.27 -24.20
C TYR A 227 -33.12 -39.78 -23.97
N TYR A 228 -32.76 -39.31 -22.78
CA TYR A 228 -32.68 -37.89 -22.42
C TYR A 228 -31.24 -37.41 -22.59
N PHE A 229 -31.04 -36.30 -23.29
CA PHE A 229 -29.71 -35.73 -23.50
C PHE A 229 -29.50 -34.51 -22.60
N ILE A 230 -28.50 -34.59 -21.72
CA ILE A 230 -28.12 -33.50 -20.81
C ILE A 230 -26.76 -32.95 -21.22
N HIS A 231 -26.71 -31.63 -21.37
CA HIS A 231 -25.50 -30.87 -21.68
C HIS A 231 -25.55 -29.50 -21.00
N ASP A 232 -24.38 -28.86 -20.87
CA ASP A 232 -24.29 -27.47 -20.42
C ASP A 232 -24.97 -26.52 -21.41
N ARG A 233 -25.24 -25.26 -21.02
CA ARG A 233 -25.89 -24.24 -21.88
C ARG A 233 -24.90 -23.27 -22.54
N PRO A 234 -23.90 -23.70 -23.34
CA PRO A 234 -23.07 -22.76 -24.06
C PRO A 234 -23.86 -22.13 -25.21
N THR A 235 -23.50 -20.91 -25.59
CA THR A 235 -24.21 -20.12 -26.61
C THR A 235 -24.28 -20.81 -27.97
N TRP A 236 -23.28 -21.62 -28.35
CA TRP A 236 -23.26 -22.34 -29.63
C TRP A 236 -24.16 -23.58 -29.69
N ALA A 237 -24.59 -24.12 -28.54
CA ALA A 237 -25.49 -25.28 -28.46
C ALA A 237 -26.98 -24.92 -28.61
N HIS A 238 -27.33 -23.63 -28.56
CA HIS A 238 -28.71 -23.11 -28.67
C HIS A 238 -29.02 -22.43 -30.01
N THR A 239 -28.30 -22.82 -31.05
CA THR A 239 -28.50 -22.32 -32.41
C THR A 239 -29.45 -23.21 -33.18
N ALA A 240 -30.06 -22.68 -34.25
CA ALA A 240 -30.98 -23.43 -35.11
C ALA A 240 -30.33 -24.71 -35.66
N GLN A 241 -29.04 -24.67 -36.02
CA GLN A 241 -28.28 -25.81 -36.53
C GLN A 241 -28.08 -26.92 -35.47
N ALA A 242 -27.76 -26.57 -34.23
CA ALA A 242 -27.61 -27.55 -33.15
C ALA A 242 -28.98 -28.18 -32.78
N HIS A 243 -30.04 -27.38 -32.73
CA HIS A 243 -31.40 -27.88 -32.50
C HIS A 243 -31.93 -28.75 -33.64
N GLU A 244 -31.57 -28.45 -34.89
CA GLU A 244 -31.91 -29.28 -36.05
C GLU A 244 -31.21 -30.65 -35.98
N TRP A 245 -29.94 -30.66 -35.59
CA TRP A 245 -29.21 -31.90 -35.37
C TRP A 245 -29.84 -32.76 -34.27
N LEU A 246 -30.16 -32.18 -33.11
CA LEU A 246 -30.88 -32.88 -32.02
C LEU A 246 -32.21 -33.45 -32.51
N ARG A 247 -32.99 -32.69 -33.29
CA ARG A 247 -34.25 -33.18 -33.87
C ARG A 247 -34.05 -34.35 -34.83
N ARG A 248 -32.97 -34.38 -35.61
CA ARG A 248 -32.68 -35.48 -36.56
C ARG A 248 -32.30 -36.80 -35.89
N ILE A 249 -31.74 -36.77 -34.68
CA ILE A 249 -31.35 -37.98 -33.92
C ILE A 249 -32.44 -38.48 -32.96
N HIS A 250 -33.48 -37.67 -32.71
CA HIS A 250 -34.63 -37.98 -31.86
C HIS A 250 -35.88 -38.23 -32.72
N THR A 251 -35.92 -39.33 -33.48
CA THR A 251 -37.01 -39.55 -34.46
C THR A 251 -38.33 -40.09 -33.90
N ASN A 252 -38.47 -40.36 -32.60
CA ASN A 252 -39.74 -40.84 -32.02
C ASN A 252 -40.01 -40.23 -30.64
N LEU A 253 -40.52 -39.00 -30.58
CA LEU A 253 -41.48 -38.55 -29.57
C LEU A 253 -42.11 -37.22 -29.99
N THR A 254 -43.44 -37.20 -29.85
CA THR A 254 -44.36 -36.08 -30.08
C THR A 254 -44.00 -34.87 -29.23
N MET A 255 -44.02 -33.69 -29.86
CA MET A 255 -43.99 -32.39 -29.18
C MET A 255 -45.14 -32.31 -28.20
N ASP A 256 -44.85 -32.42 -26.92
CA ASP A 256 -45.65 -31.82 -25.86
C ASP A 256 -44.72 -31.40 -24.72
N SER A 257 -44.13 -30.22 -24.87
CA SER A 257 -44.10 -29.18 -23.81
C SER A 257 -43.10 -28.06 -24.14
N VAL A 258 -43.66 -26.86 -24.23
CA VAL A 258 -43.00 -25.55 -24.15
C VAL A 258 -42.25 -25.07 -25.40
N LEU A 259 -43.02 -24.84 -26.47
CA LEU A 259 -42.94 -23.56 -27.17
C LEU A 259 -43.22 -22.47 -26.12
N LEU A 260 -42.19 -21.84 -25.57
CA LEU A 260 -42.35 -20.51 -24.99
C LEU A 260 -42.57 -19.57 -26.16
N GLU A 261 -43.84 -19.35 -26.50
CA GLU A 261 -44.26 -18.03 -26.95
C GLU A 261 -43.56 -17.00 -26.07
N GLN A 262 -43.08 -15.92 -26.69
CA GLN A 262 -42.66 -14.75 -25.95
C GLN A 262 -43.89 -14.22 -25.19
N ILE A 263 -44.10 -14.71 -23.97
CA ILE A 263 -45.02 -14.10 -23.02
C ILE A 263 -44.47 -12.68 -22.82
N PRO A 264 -45.20 -11.62 -23.24
CA PRO A 264 -44.85 -10.28 -22.83
C PRO A 264 -44.90 -10.29 -21.32
N HIS A 265 -43.77 -10.07 -20.64
CA HIS A 265 -43.70 -10.20 -19.19
C HIS A 265 -44.57 -9.11 -18.55
N SER A 266 -45.83 -9.43 -18.30
CA SER A 266 -46.78 -8.63 -17.53
C SER A 266 -46.52 -8.88 -16.05
N HIS A 267 -45.43 -8.32 -15.55
CA HIS A 267 -45.21 -8.15 -14.12
C HIS A 267 -45.14 -6.67 -13.83
N ALA A 268 -45.82 -6.22 -12.77
CA ALA A 268 -45.68 -4.86 -12.31
C ALA A 268 -44.18 -4.56 -12.11
N PRO A 269 -43.66 -3.44 -12.66
CA PRO A 269 -42.24 -3.11 -12.56
C PRO A 269 -41.81 -3.13 -11.09
N ASN A 270 -40.77 -3.91 -10.78
CA ASN A 270 -40.22 -3.95 -9.43
C ASN A 270 -39.53 -2.60 -9.15
N LEU A 271 -40.30 -1.65 -8.61
CA LEU A 271 -39.87 -0.29 -8.32
C LEU A 271 -38.61 -0.26 -7.44
N ASN A 272 -38.45 -1.22 -6.53
CA ASN A 272 -37.26 -1.36 -5.69
C ASN A 272 -36.02 -1.65 -6.54
N LYS A 273 -36.09 -2.63 -7.45
CA LYS A 273 -34.97 -2.96 -8.37
C LYS A 273 -34.68 -1.82 -9.34
N ILE A 274 -35.71 -1.17 -9.88
CA ILE A 274 -35.54 -0.05 -10.83
C ILE A 274 -34.82 1.13 -10.16
N SER A 275 -35.23 1.50 -8.95
CA SER A 275 -34.57 2.57 -8.19
C SER A 275 -33.12 2.22 -7.85
N VAL A 276 -32.83 0.97 -7.46
CA VAL A 276 -31.45 0.51 -7.20
C VAL A 276 -30.60 0.55 -8.47
N ILE A 277 -31.13 0.12 -9.63
CA ILE A 277 -30.42 0.18 -10.90
C ILE A 277 -30.16 1.63 -11.32
N LYS A 278 -31.14 2.52 -11.14
CA LYS A 278 -30.97 3.97 -11.40
C LYS A 278 -29.85 4.56 -10.54
N LEU A 279 -29.80 4.22 -9.25
CA LEU A 279 -28.71 4.63 -8.36
C LEU A 279 -27.36 4.07 -8.85
N GLN A 280 -27.29 2.78 -9.17
CA GLN A 280 -26.06 2.14 -9.66
C GLN A 280 -25.56 2.75 -10.97
N ASN A 281 -26.46 3.10 -11.88
CA ASN A 281 -26.11 3.77 -13.13
C ASN A 281 -25.67 5.22 -12.87
N ASN A 282 -26.34 5.94 -11.96
CA ASN A 282 -25.92 7.27 -11.55
C ASN A 282 -24.50 7.25 -10.96
N ILE A 283 -24.22 6.42 -9.95
CA ILE A 283 -22.88 6.36 -9.35
C ILE A 283 -21.81 5.93 -10.36
N LYS A 284 -22.14 5.08 -11.36
CA LYS A 284 -21.21 4.70 -12.43
C LYS A 284 -20.98 5.86 -13.39
N ALA A 285 -22.02 6.56 -13.82
CA ALA A 285 -21.91 7.74 -14.68
C ALA A 285 -21.11 8.86 -13.99
N HIS A 286 -21.40 9.14 -12.71
CA HIS A 286 -20.61 10.05 -11.89
C HIS A 286 -19.17 9.57 -11.69
N ALA A 287 -18.92 8.26 -11.59
CA ALA A 287 -17.57 7.73 -11.43
C ALA A 287 -16.67 7.96 -12.65
N VAL A 288 -17.26 7.95 -13.86
CA VAL A 288 -16.54 8.16 -15.13
C VAL A 288 -16.15 9.63 -15.32
N ILE A 289 -16.99 10.56 -14.83
CA ILE A 289 -16.83 12.00 -15.11
C ILE A 289 -16.23 12.75 -13.90
N GLY A 290 -16.60 12.38 -12.68
CA GLY A 290 -16.29 13.14 -11.47
C GLY A 290 -14.96 12.75 -10.84
N GLU A 291 -14.25 13.73 -10.28
CA GLU A 291 -12.97 13.56 -9.57
C GLU A 291 -13.11 13.26 -8.07
N GLU A 292 -14.34 13.31 -7.54
CA GLU A 292 -14.63 13.14 -6.11
C GLU A 292 -14.15 11.78 -5.55
N SER A 293 -13.94 11.66 -4.24
CA SER A 293 -13.62 10.35 -3.64
C SER A 293 -14.76 9.34 -3.88
N SER A 294 -14.43 8.04 -4.01
CA SER A 294 -15.47 7.01 -4.21
C SER A 294 -16.50 6.98 -3.07
N SER A 295 -16.10 7.43 -1.87
CA SER A 295 -17.00 7.56 -0.72
C SER A 295 -17.95 8.75 -0.92
N ASN A 296 -17.46 9.90 -1.38
CA ASN A 296 -18.26 11.10 -1.58
C ASN A 296 -19.31 10.90 -2.68
N ILE A 297 -18.94 10.26 -3.80
CA ILE A 297 -19.90 9.91 -4.87
C ILE A 297 -21.04 9.05 -4.30
N LEU A 298 -20.68 8.03 -3.51
CA LEU A 298 -21.68 7.14 -2.95
C LEU A 298 -22.56 7.85 -1.91
N HIS A 299 -21.98 8.65 -1.03
CA HIS A 299 -22.74 9.42 -0.03
C HIS A 299 -23.67 10.45 -0.67
N SER A 300 -23.20 11.16 -1.70
CA SER A 300 -24.01 12.11 -2.46
C SER A 300 -25.20 11.41 -3.12
N ALA A 301 -24.96 10.28 -3.78
CA ALA A 301 -26.01 9.52 -4.44
C ALA A 301 -27.02 8.90 -3.44
N LEU A 302 -26.55 8.43 -2.28
CA LEU A 302 -27.38 7.90 -1.20
C LEU A 302 -28.24 8.98 -0.51
N ARG A 303 -27.78 10.23 -0.46
CA ARG A 303 -28.53 11.35 0.14
C ARG A 303 -29.87 11.58 -0.55
N SER A 304 -29.91 11.42 -1.87
CA SER A 304 -31.12 11.53 -2.69
C SER A 304 -31.89 10.20 -2.85
N PHE A 305 -31.41 9.11 -2.24
CA PHE A 305 -31.99 7.79 -2.46
C PHE A 305 -33.16 7.50 -1.49
N PRO A 306 -34.33 7.04 -1.98
CA PRO A 306 -35.47 6.78 -1.09
C PRO A 306 -35.21 5.62 -0.11
N LEU A 307 -35.39 5.88 1.19
CA LEU A 307 -35.08 4.95 2.28
C LEU A 307 -35.83 3.60 2.20
N HIS A 308 -37.07 3.60 1.72
CA HIS A 308 -37.87 2.36 1.60
C HIS A 308 -37.34 1.40 0.53
N PHE A 309 -36.45 1.85 -0.38
CA PHE A 309 -35.74 0.99 -1.32
C PHE A 309 -34.36 0.52 -0.81
N ALA A 310 -33.89 1.01 0.35
CA ALA A 310 -32.53 0.78 0.83
C ALA A 310 -32.23 -0.69 1.14
N GLY A 311 -33.23 -1.47 1.57
CA GLY A 311 -33.07 -2.91 1.84
C GLY A 311 -32.70 -3.75 0.62
N SER A 312 -32.87 -3.21 -0.59
CA SER A 312 -32.48 -3.87 -1.86
C SER A 312 -31.10 -3.44 -2.38
N LEU A 313 -30.40 -2.53 -1.68
CA LEU A 313 -29.07 -2.07 -2.08
C LEU A 313 -28.00 -3.13 -1.83
N SER A 314 -27.00 -3.17 -2.72
CA SER A 314 -25.76 -3.90 -2.49
C SER A 314 -25.00 -3.26 -1.32
N ARG A 315 -24.17 -4.04 -0.61
CA ARG A 315 -23.30 -3.52 0.46
C ARG A 315 -22.48 -2.33 -0.04
N THR A 316 -22.29 -1.34 0.83
CA THR A 316 -21.54 -0.10 0.56
C THR A 316 -20.18 -0.38 -0.08
N ASP A 317 -19.43 -1.36 0.43
CA ASP A 317 -18.12 -1.75 -0.13
C ASP A 317 -18.18 -2.25 -1.58
N SER A 318 -19.27 -2.93 -1.95
CA SER A 318 -19.47 -3.42 -3.32
C SER A 318 -19.79 -2.26 -4.27
N LEU A 319 -20.57 -1.27 -3.81
CA LEU A 319 -20.85 -0.06 -4.57
C LEU A 319 -19.58 0.78 -4.76
N ILE A 320 -18.76 0.93 -3.70
CA ILE A 320 -17.44 1.58 -3.78
C ILE A 320 -16.52 0.83 -4.76
N ARG A 321 -16.49 -0.51 -4.73
CA ARG A 321 -15.72 -1.29 -5.70
C ARG A 321 -16.21 -1.09 -7.13
N SER A 322 -17.52 -0.98 -7.34
CA SER A 322 -18.09 -0.69 -8.66
C SER A 322 -17.65 0.69 -9.17
N ILE A 323 -17.65 1.71 -8.31
CA ILE A 323 -17.14 3.06 -8.63
C ILE A 323 -15.66 2.99 -9.02
N ARG A 324 -14.84 2.30 -8.22
CA ARG A 324 -13.40 2.15 -8.49
C ARG A 324 -13.11 1.42 -9.82
N ARG A 325 -13.92 0.43 -10.19
CA ARG A 325 -13.78 -0.28 -11.48
C ARG A 325 -14.02 0.63 -12.68
N GLN A 326 -14.94 1.60 -12.57
CA GLN A 326 -15.16 2.57 -13.65
C GLN A 326 -14.02 3.57 -13.81
N ARG A 327 -13.12 3.67 -12.81
CA ARG A 327 -11.97 4.58 -12.77
C ARG A 327 -10.63 3.89 -12.99
N GLN A 328 -10.62 2.64 -13.47
CA GLN A 328 -9.36 2.01 -13.81
C GLN A 328 -8.74 2.76 -14.98
N MET A 329 -7.55 3.31 -14.73
CA MET A 329 -6.70 3.86 -15.77
C MET A 329 -6.19 2.74 -16.67
N GLU A 330 -5.97 3.04 -17.94
CA GLU A 330 -5.29 2.11 -18.84
C GLU A 330 -3.91 1.75 -18.22
N PRO A 331 -3.58 0.45 -18.16
CA PRO A 331 -2.27 0.02 -17.67
C PRO A 331 -1.17 0.49 -18.62
N LEU A 332 0.08 0.35 -18.18
CA LEU A 332 1.23 0.51 -19.09
C LEU A 332 1.12 -0.49 -20.25
N ASP A 333 1.69 -0.14 -21.39
CA ASP A 333 1.73 -1.01 -22.55
C ASP A 333 2.71 -2.20 -22.37
N GLU A 334 2.80 -3.06 -23.38
CA GLU A 334 3.67 -4.25 -23.39
C GLU A 334 5.17 -3.95 -23.19
N ASN A 335 5.58 -2.69 -23.38
CA ASN A 335 6.95 -2.20 -23.21
C ASN A 335 7.10 -1.32 -21.94
N ASN A 336 6.18 -1.45 -20.98
CA ASN A 336 6.11 -0.65 -19.76
C ASN A 336 5.99 0.87 -20.00
N ARG A 337 5.42 1.29 -21.14
CA ARG A 337 5.26 2.71 -21.47
C ARG A 337 3.87 3.23 -21.14
N LEU A 338 3.81 4.54 -20.90
CA LEU A 338 2.62 5.30 -20.65
C LEU A 338 1.66 5.25 -21.85
N PRO A 339 0.35 5.09 -21.61
CA PRO A 339 -0.67 5.22 -22.64
C PRO A 339 -0.56 6.56 -23.38
N THR A 340 -0.84 6.55 -24.69
CA THR A 340 -0.72 7.74 -25.57
C THR A 340 -1.50 8.94 -25.07
N LYS A 341 -2.65 8.71 -24.42
CA LYS A 341 -3.49 9.76 -23.84
C LYS A 341 -2.79 10.53 -22.72
N LEU A 342 -1.91 9.88 -21.96
CA LEU A 342 -1.18 10.47 -20.83
C LEU A 342 0.15 11.11 -21.26
N LYS A 343 0.50 11.02 -22.55
CA LYS A 343 1.69 11.66 -23.12
C LYS A 343 1.46 13.11 -23.57
N LYS A 344 0.21 13.59 -23.49
CA LYS A 344 -0.18 14.93 -23.89
C LYS A 344 -0.91 15.67 -22.78
N THR A 345 -0.78 16.99 -22.76
CA THR A 345 -1.57 17.87 -21.88
C THR A 345 -3.04 17.91 -22.28
N ASP A 346 -3.89 18.43 -21.41
CA ASP A 346 -5.31 18.68 -21.72
C ASP A 346 -5.50 19.67 -22.90
N ARG A 347 -4.44 20.40 -23.25
CA ARG A 347 -4.40 21.33 -24.40
C ARG A 347 -3.76 20.73 -25.65
N GLY A 348 -3.29 19.48 -25.60
CA GLY A 348 -2.75 18.74 -26.74
C GLY A 348 -1.23 18.86 -26.95
N ASP A 349 -0.52 19.56 -26.07
CA ASP A 349 0.94 19.67 -26.12
C ASP A 349 1.61 18.39 -25.63
N ASP A 350 2.78 18.05 -26.18
CA ASP A 350 3.55 16.91 -25.70
C ASP A 350 4.05 17.16 -24.27
N PHE A 351 3.84 16.17 -23.39
CA PHE A 351 4.08 16.28 -21.95
C PHE A 351 5.15 15.32 -21.42
N VAL A 352 5.48 14.27 -22.17
CA VAL A 352 6.55 13.32 -21.81
C VAL A 352 7.77 13.63 -22.66
N LEU A 353 8.83 14.14 -22.02
CA LEU A 353 10.08 14.47 -22.68
C LEU A 353 10.94 13.23 -22.92
N TYR A 354 10.98 12.35 -21.92
CA TYR A 354 11.77 11.12 -21.94
C TYR A 354 11.08 10.05 -21.12
N GLU A 355 11.23 8.80 -21.53
CA GLU A 355 10.68 7.65 -20.85
C GLU A 355 11.59 6.45 -21.10
N ASP A 356 11.96 5.74 -20.04
CA ASP A 356 12.48 4.38 -20.05
C ASP A 356 12.14 3.68 -18.71
N ASP A 357 12.64 2.47 -18.51
CA ASP A 357 12.38 1.69 -17.30
C ASP A 357 13.00 2.29 -16.02
N LYS A 358 13.86 3.30 -16.15
CA LYS A 358 14.65 3.90 -15.05
C LYS A 358 14.32 5.36 -14.78
N LEU A 359 13.81 6.06 -15.79
CA LEU A 359 13.60 7.49 -15.76
C LEU A 359 12.42 7.88 -16.66
N ILE A 360 11.46 8.60 -16.07
CA ILE A 360 10.40 9.27 -16.83
C ILE A 360 10.46 10.75 -16.52
N VAL A 361 10.57 11.58 -17.57
CA VAL A 361 10.63 13.04 -17.45
C VAL A 361 9.39 13.67 -18.07
N PHE A 362 8.64 14.39 -17.26
CA PHE A 362 7.44 15.11 -17.65
C PHE A 362 7.70 16.61 -17.71
N THR A 363 7.50 17.21 -18.88
CA THR A 363 7.52 18.66 -19.10
C THR A 363 6.99 18.98 -20.49
N THR A 364 6.67 20.25 -20.74
CA THR A 364 6.28 20.75 -22.06
C THR A 364 7.34 21.71 -22.60
N ARG A 365 7.31 21.96 -23.92
CA ARG A 365 8.15 23.00 -24.53
C ARG A 365 7.88 24.40 -23.93
N SER A 366 6.62 24.67 -23.56
CA SER A 366 6.23 25.91 -22.89
C SER A 366 6.86 26.01 -21.49
N ASN A 367 6.83 24.94 -20.70
CA ASN A 367 7.48 24.88 -19.39
C ASN A 367 8.99 25.12 -19.50
N LEU A 368 9.65 24.50 -20.47
CA LEU A 368 11.09 24.71 -20.72
C LEU A 368 11.41 26.15 -21.14
N SER A 369 10.56 26.78 -21.95
CA SER A 369 10.67 28.21 -22.28
C SER A 369 10.54 29.10 -21.04
N VAL A 370 9.61 28.79 -20.14
CA VAL A 370 9.49 29.50 -18.85
C VAL A 370 10.72 29.25 -17.97
N LEU A 371 11.18 28.00 -17.88
CA LEU A 371 12.35 27.61 -17.09
C LEU A 371 13.62 28.34 -17.55
N LYS A 372 13.81 28.49 -18.87
CA LYS A 372 14.93 29.23 -19.47
C LYS A 372 14.97 30.70 -19.04
N ASN A 373 13.81 31.32 -18.83
CA ASN A 373 13.71 32.70 -18.38
C ASN A 373 13.80 32.84 -16.84
N CYS A 374 13.72 31.74 -16.10
CA CYS A 374 13.89 31.74 -14.65
C CYS A 374 15.39 31.76 -14.29
N LYS A 375 15.87 32.85 -13.69
CA LYS A 375 17.25 32.99 -13.21
C LYS A 375 17.58 32.09 -12.01
N HIS A 376 16.58 31.79 -11.18
CA HIS A 376 16.76 31.03 -9.96
C HIS A 376 15.91 29.76 -10.01
N TRP A 377 16.58 28.62 -9.88
CA TRP A 377 15.98 27.30 -9.90
C TRP A 377 15.93 26.70 -8.51
N PHE A 378 15.04 25.73 -8.32
CA PHE A 378 14.90 24.97 -7.08
C PHE A 378 14.64 23.52 -7.45
N ALA A 379 15.28 22.59 -6.77
CA ALA A 379 15.04 21.17 -7.01
C ALA A 379 14.92 20.40 -5.70
N ASP A 380 13.94 19.50 -5.65
CA ASP A 380 13.64 18.70 -4.47
C ASP A 380 12.95 17.39 -4.86
N GLY A 381 13.20 16.34 -4.07
CA GLY A 381 12.69 14.99 -4.25
C GLY A 381 11.65 14.61 -3.20
N THR A 382 10.58 13.94 -3.60
CA THR A 382 9.54 13.45 -2.68
C THR A 382 9.26 11.96 -2.85
N PHE A 383 9.17 11.26 -1.71
CA PHE A 383 8.98 9.80 -1.65
C PHE A 383 7.52 9.38 -1.48
N LYS A 384 6.70 10.21 -0.84
CA LYS A 384 5.33 9.84 -0.41
C LYS A 384 4.39 9.52 -1.57
N VAL A 385 4.61 10.19 -2.70
CA VAL A 385 3.75 10.16 -3.89
C VAL A 385 4.41 9.37 -5.03
N CYS A 386 5.55 8.73 -4.77
CA CYS A 386 6.30 7.97 -5.76
C CYS A 386 5.70 6.56 -5.95
N PRO A 387 5.53 6.08 -7.20
CA PRO A 387 5.15 4.70 -7.47
C PRO A 387 6.19 3.71 -6.95
N ASP A 388 5.78 2.48 -6.61
CA ASP A 388 6.67 1.46 -6.03
C ASP A 388 7.86 1.07 -6.93
N ASP A 389 7.70 1.22 -8.25
CA ASP A 389 8.75 0.91 -9.23
C ASP A 389 9.87 1.98 -9.28
N PHE A 390 9.63 3.14 -8.67
CA PHE A 390 10.56 4.27 -8.66
C PHE A 390 10.94 4.65 -7.22
N TYR A 391 12.13 5.20 -7.04
CA TYR A 391 12.62 5.60 -5.73
C TYR A 391 12.08 6.96 -5.30
N GLN A 392 12.00 7.92 -6.22
CA GLN A 392 11.53 9.27 -5.91
C GLN A 392 10.86 9.98 -7.10
N LEU A 393 9.96 10.91 -6.77
CA LEU A 393 9.52 11.96 -7.67
C LEU A 393 10.41 13.20 -7.44
N PHE A 394 11.34 13.45 -8.34
CA PHE A 394 12.20 14.63 -8.35
C PHE A 394 11.53 15.76 -9.14
N THR A 395 11.59 16.98 -8.61
CA THR A 395 10.89 18.13 -9.21
C THR A 395 11.83 19.30 -9.39
N LEU A 396 11.81 19.92 -10.56
CA LEU A 396 12.57 21.14 -10.87
C LEU A 396 11.58 22.30 -11.04
N HIS A 397 11.79 23.33 -10.23
CA HIS A 397 10.97 24.52 -10.16
C HIS A 397 11.78 25.76 -10.58
N GLY A 398 11.11 26.74 -11.18
CA GLY A 398 11.70 28.04 -11.52
C GLY A 398 11.08 29.18 -10.72
N LEU A 399 11.87 30.22 -10.41
CA LEU A 399 11.36 31.49 -9.90
C LEU A 399 10.78 32.34 -11.05
N PHE A 400 9.47 32.26 -11.24
CA PHE A 400 8.73 33.04 -12.22
C PHE A 400 7.97 34.18 -11.53
N MET A 401 8.29 35.45 -11.86
CA MET A 401 7.64 36.64 -11.30
C MET A 401 7.43 36.56 -9.77
N SER A 402 8.51 36.30 -9.04
CA SER A 402 8.57 36.15 -7.56
C SER A 402 7.88 34.91 -6.97
N HIS A 403 7.45 33.96 -7.82
CA HIS A 403 6.78 32.73 -7.40
C HIS A 403 7.51 31.50 -7.89
N VAL A 404 7.60 30.49 -7.02
CA VAL A 404 8.27 29.23 -7.34
C VAL A 404 7.23 28.27 -7.91
N ILE A 405 7.41 27.89 -9.17
CA ILE A 405 6.46 27.05 -9.91
C ILE A 405 7.13 25.76 -10.41
N PRO A 406 6.47 24.59 -10.34
CA PRO A 406 7.03 23.34 -10.85
C PRO A 406 7.00 23.35 -12.38
N LEU A 407 8.11 23.03 -13.04
CA LEU A 407 8.20 23.08 -14.51
C LEU A 407 8.62 21.74 -15.12
N VAL A 408 9.37 20.94 -14.37
CA VAL A 408 9.78 19.60 -14.78
C VAL A 408 9.58 18.62 -13.63
N TYR A 409 9.09 17.43 -13.94
CA TYR A 409 8.93 16.33 -13.01
C TYR A 409 9.73 15.13 -13.52
N GLY A 410 10.42 14.42 -12.64
CA GLY A 410 11.22 13.24 -12.94
C GLY A 410 10.87 12.09 -12.00
N LEU A 411 10.50 10.93 -12.52
CA LEU A 411 10.45 9.69 -11.76
C LEU A 411 11.80 9.00 -11.88
N LEU A 412 12.56 8.91 -10.78
CA LEU A 412 13.92 8.37 -10.75
C LEU A 412 13.94 7.06 -9.93
N ILE A 413 14.62 6.02 -10.44
CA ILE A 413 14.82 4.75 -9.72
C ILE A 413 15.85 4.83 -8.58
N GLY A 414 16.55 5.97 -8.45
CA GLY A 414 17.61 6.13 -7.48
C GLY A 414 17.89 7.59 -7.14
N LYS A 415 19.00 7.77 -6.43
CA LYS A 415 19.52 9.05 -5.94
C LYS A 415 21.04 9.13 -6.10
N SER A 416 21.58 8.37 -7.04
CA SER A 416 23.00 8.38 -7.35
C SER A 416 23.36 9.61 -8.18
N PHE A 417 24.66 9.88 -8.30
CA PHE A 417 25.16 10.94 -9.17
C PHE A 417 24.68 10.74 -10.62
N ASP A 418 24.72 9.50 -11.12
CA ASP A 418 24.33 9.17 -12.49
C ASP A 418 22.84 9.39 -12.74
N ASP A 419 21.98 9.09 -11.75
CA ASP A 419 20.53 9.29 -11.85
C ASP A 419 20.19 10.78 -12.05
N TYR A 420 20.77 11.67 -11.23
CA TYR A 420 20.57 13.11 -11.38
C TYR A 420 21.22 13.65 -12.65
N ASN A 421 22.40 13.15 -13.00
CA ASN A 421 23.12 13.59 -14.19
C ASN A 421 22.32 13.29 -15.45
N GLN A 422 21.74 12.09 -15.55
CA GLN A 422 20.84 11.73 -16.65
C GLN A 422 19.60 12.64 -16.71
N PHE A 423 18.97 12.92 -15.57
CA PHE A 423 17.82 13.82 -15.49
C PHE A 423 18.14 15.23 -16.00
N PHE A 424 19.22 15.85 -15.50
CA PHE A 424 19.62 17.19 -15.91
C PHE A 424 20.12 17.25 -17.36
N GLU A 425 20.87 16.25 -17.83
CA GLU A 425 21.34 16.20 -19.22
C GLU A 425 20.19 16.17 -20.23
N LEU A 426 19.10 15.43 -19.93
CA LEU A 426 17.92 15.40 -20.79
C LEU A 426 17.26 16.77 -20.91
N ILE A 427 17.21 17.53 -19.83
CA ILE A 427 16.69 18.91 -19.82
C ILE A 427 17.64 19.81 -20.60
N LEU A 428 18.94 19.76 -20.32
CA LEU A 428 19.96 20.60 -20.95
C LEU A 428 20.09 20.40 -22.47
N LYS A 429 19.72 19.21 -22.98
CA LYS A 429 19.66 18.96 -24.43
C LYS A 429 18.55 19.73 -25.15
N GLN A 430 17.57 20.27 -24.43
CA GLN A 430 16.39 20.91 -25.04
C GLN A 430 16.61 22.36 -25.41
N ASP A 431 17.45 23.08 -24.67
CA ASP A 431 17.72 24.50 -24.91
C ASP A 431 19.00 24.93 -24.18
N ASN A 432 19.49 26.13 -24.47
CA ASN A 432 20.61 26.74 -23.76
C ASN A 432 20.13 27.41 -22.47
N PHE A 433 20.16 26.66 -21.38
CA PHE A 433 19.80 27.16 -20.05
C PHE A 433 21.00 27.80 -19.35
N ALA A 434 20.79 28.99 -18.79
CA ALA A 434 21.81 29.72 -18.02
C ALA A 434 21.25 30.24 -16.69
N PRO A 435 20.85 29.36 -15.76
CA PRO A 435 20.42 29.79 -14.43
C PRO A 435 21.57 30.43 -13.66
N GLU A 436 21.27 31.49 -12.91
CA GLU A 436 22.23 32.17 -12.02
C GLU A 436 22.44 31.39 -10.72
N SER A 437 21.39 30.75 -10.20
CA SER A 437 21.48 29.95 -8.98
C SER A 437 20.52 28.76 -8.97
N ILE A 438 20.89 27.69 -8.29
CA ILE A 438 19.97 26.59 -7.94
C ILE A 438 19.97 26.34 -6.44
N LEU A 439 18.79 26.14 -5.87
CA LEU A 439 18.63 25.75 -4.47
C LEU A 439 18.18 24.30 -4.37
N THR A 440 18.95 23.47 -3.67
CA THR A 440 18.60 22.06 -3.43
C THR A 440 18.84 21.69 -1.96
N ASP A 441 18.52 20.45 -1.64
CA ASP A 441 18.90 19.83 -0.38
C ASP A 441 20.39 19.51 -0.33
N PHE A 442 20.88 19.17 0.87
CA PHE A 442 22.29 18.81 1.12
C PHE A 442 22.64 17.38 0.68
N GLU A 443 22.18 17.00 -0.51
CA GLU A 443 22.46 15.69 -1.08
C GLU A 443 23.72 15.74 -1.95
N SER A 444 24.76 15.01 -1.55
CA SER A 444 26.07 15.05 -2.23
C SER A 444 26.00 14.64 -3.71
N ALA A 445 25.10 13.71 -4.07
CA ALA A 445 24.93 13.27 -5.45
C ALA A 445 24.33 14.38 -6.33
N THR A 446 23.26 15.03 -5.88
CA THR A 446 22.65 16.18 -6.55
C THR A 446 23.63 17.34 -6.67
N ILE A 447 24.35 17.68 -5.59
CA ILE A 447 25.37 18.74 -5.59
C ILE A 447 26.46 18.46 -6.62
N LYS A 448 27.00 17.23 -6.62
CA LYS A 448 28.05 16.84 -7.56
C LYS A 448 27.55 16.92 -9.01
N SER A 449 26.34 16.44 -9.30
CA SER A 449 25.74 16.51 -10.64
C SER A 449 25.56 17.95 -11.11
N VAL A 450 24.99 18.82 -10.28
CA VAL A 450 24.81 20.25 -10.60
C VAL A 450 26.14 20.92 -10.90
N HIS A 451 27.17 20.75 -10.07
CA HIS A 451 28.49 21.35 -10.33
C HIS A 451 29.18 20.80 -11.59
N THR A 452 28.86 19.57 -11.97
CA THR A 452 29.42 18.94 -13.18
C THR A 452 28.78 19.50 -14.44
N LEU A 453 27.46 19.70 -14.42
CA LEU A 453 26.68 20.17 -15.58
C LEU A 453 26.57 21.70 -15.67
N PHE A 454 26.70 22.40 -14.54
CA PHE A 454 26.63 23.85 -14.45
C PHE A 454 27.85 24.39 -13.65
N PRO A 455 29.05 24.45 -14.23
CA PRO A 455 30.27 24.80 -13.48
C PRO A 455 30.23 26.19 -12.83
N ASN A 456 29.51 27.13 -13.44
CA ASN A 456 29.44 28.54 -13.01
C ASN A 456 28.16 28.88 -12.22
N ILE A 457 27.32 27.89 -11.87
CA ILE A 457 26.07 28.17 -11.14
C ILE A 457 26.34 28.44 -9.67
N LEU A 458 25.59 29.37 -9.09
CA LEU A 458 25.56 29.55 -7.65
C LEU A 458 24.67 28.45 -7.01
N HIS A 459 25.27 27.34 -6.62
CA HIS A 459 24.58 26.30 -5.85
C HIS A 459 24.37 26.77 -4.41
N LYS A 460 23.12 26.75 -3.93
CA LYS A 460 22.75 27.03 -2.55
C LYS A 460 21.99 25.87 -1.90
N GLY A 461 22.28 25.60 -0.63
CA GLY A 461 21.56 24.65 0.20
C GLY A 461 20.32 25.27 0.83
N CYS A 462 19.29 24.47 1.06
CA CYS A 462 18.10 24.91 1.77
C CYS A 462 18.37 25.19 3.26
N LEU A 463 18.10 26.41 3.76
CA LEU A 463 18.30 26.74 5.18
C LEU A 463 17.51 25.84 6.14
N PHE A 464 16.31 25.41 5.76
CA PHE A 464 15.50 24.49 6.58
C PHE A 464 16.20 23.14 6.75
N HIS A 465 16.73 22.58 5.66
CA HIS A 465 17.52 21.35 5.71
C HIS A 465 18.86 21.53 6.42
N PHE A 466 19.45 22.73 6.39
CA PHE A 466 20.63 23.04 7.21
C PHE A 466 20.29 22.95 8.71
N GLY A 467 19.19 23.56 9.14
CA GLY A 467 18.68 23.42 10.51
C GLY A 467 18.45 21.95 10.90
N GLN A 468 17.83 21.16 10.02
CA GLN A 468 17.65 19.72 10.27
C GLN A 468 18.97 18.94 10.39
N CYS A 469 20.02 19.32 9.62
CA CYS A 469 21.35 18.74 9.78
C CYS A 469 21.92 19.03 11.17
N VAL A 470 21.81 20.28 11.64
CA VAL A 470 22.24 20.69 12.99
C VAL A 470 21.46 19.92 14.05
N TRP A 471 20.13 19.79 13.90
CA TRP A 471 19.30 19.03 14.82
C TRP A 471 19.71 17.55 14.92
N ARG A 472 19.94 16.88 13.78
CA ARG A 472 20.39 15.49 13.77
C ARG A 472 21.74 15.33 14.46
N HIS A 473 22.66 16.27 14.27
CA HIS A 473 23.96 16.24 14.94
C HIS A 473 23.83 16.40 16.47
N ILE A 474 22.94 17.28 16.94
CA ILE A 474 22.60 17.39 18.38
C ILE A 474 22.09 16.06 18.93
N GLN A 475 21.28 15.34 18.15
CA GLN A 475 20.77 14.02 18.54
C GLN A 475 21.90 12.97 18.61
N ASP A 476 22.78 12.94 17.61
CA ASP A 476 23.92 12.02 17.54
C ASP A 476 24.90 12.22 18.70
N CYS A 477 25.16 13.47 19.08
CA CYS A 477 25.96 13.82 20.27
C CYS A 477 25.20 13.68 21.60
N CYS A 478 23.97 13.18 21.61
CA CYS A 478 23.14 13.03 22.80
C CYS A 478 22.83 14.35 23.56
N LEU A 479 22.91 15.50 22.90
CA LEU A 479 22.70 16.84 23.48
C LEU A 479 21.23 17.30 23.47
N THR A 480 20.30 16.44 23.05
CA THR A 480 18.86 16.75 22.96
C THR A 480 18.30 17.28 24.28
N LYS A 481 18.65 16.64 25.41
CA LYS A 481 18.19 17.07 26.74
C LYS A 481 18.72 18.45 27.09
N LYS A 482 20.01 18.68 26.84
CA LYS A 482 20.67 19.98 27.06
C LYS A 482 20.01 21.09 26.25
N TYR A 483 19.72 20.85 24.96
CA TYR A 483 19.00 21.81 24.11
C TYR A 483 17.60 22.20 24.63
N HIS A 484 16.92 21.31 25.37
CA HIS A 484 15.61 21.60 25.94
C HIS A 484 15.65 22.28 27.31
N GLU A 485 16.67 22.00 28.11
CA GLU A 485 16.76 22.44 29.52
C GLU A 485 17.67 23.66 29.71
N ASP A 486 18.67 23.83 28.85
CA ASP A 486 19.66 24.90 28.90
C ASP A 486 19.34 25.98 27.86
N ASN A 487 18.93 27.15 28.35
CA ASN A 487 18.56 28.30 27.51
C ASN A 487 19.75 28.89 26.76
N ASP A 488 20.95 28.86 27.35
CA ASP A 488 22.15 29.44 26.76
C ASP A 488 22.63 28.53 25.62
N PHE A 489 22.69 27.21 25.87
CA PHE A 489 22.99 26.24 24.82
C PHE A 489 21.95 26.29 23.68
N HIS A 490 20.66 26.39 24.00
CA HIS A 490 19.59 26.56 23.01
C HIS A 490 19.81 27.81 22.14
N LEU A 491 20.13 28.94 22.75
CA LEU A 491 20.39 30.19 22.05
C LEU A 491 21.65 30.11 21.18
N ASN A 492 22.73 29.52 21.68
CA ASN A 492 24.00 29.40 20.97
C ASN A 492 23.88 28.47 19.75
N VAL A 493 23.13 27.39 19.86
CA VAL A 493 22.75 26.55 18.72
C VAL A 493 21.96 27.33 17.67
N LYS A 494 21.06 28.23 18.07
CA LYS A 494 20.35 29.10 17.11
C LYS A 494 21.27 30.15 16.48
N LYS A 495 22.24 30.69 17.22
CA LYS A 495 23.29 31.58 16.69
C LYS A 495 24.15 30.83 15.66
N LEU A 496 24.41 29.54 15.85
CA LEU A 496 25.13 28.71 14.88
C LEU A 496 24.41 28.68 13.52
N ILE A 497 23.08 28.52 13.52
CA ILE A 497 22.30 28.59 12.27
C ILE A 497 22.26 30.03 11.73
N ALA A 498 22.27 31.03 12.62
CA ALA A 498 22.32 32.44 12.23
C ALA A 498 23.60 32.81 11.46
N LEU A 499 24.68 32.02 11.57
CA LEU A 499 25.89 32.18 10.75
C LEU A 499 25.60 32.14 9.24
N ALA A 500 24.55 31.44 8.81
CA ALA A 500 24.13 31.41 7.42
C ALA A 500 23.74 32.81 6.89
N PHE A 501 23.47 33.76 7.78
CA PHE A 501 23.14 35.14 7.45
C PHE A 501 24.29 36.11 7.69
N VAL A 502 25.53 35.66 7.90
CA VAL A 502 26.69 36.55 8.01
C VAL A 502 27.32 36.70 6.62
N PRO A 503 27.87 37.87 6.22
CA PRO A 503 28.67 37.98 5.01
C PRO A 503 29.77 36.92 4.98
N ILE A 504 29.98 36.30 3.82
CA ILE A 504 30.86 35.12 3.71
C ILE A 504 32.27 35.36 4.27
N VAL A 505 32.80 36.58 4.10
CA VAL A 505 34.12 37.01 4.55
C VAL A 505 34.26 37.02 6.08
N ASP A 506 33.15 37.22 6.80
CA ASP A 506 33.10 37.35 8.25
C ASP A 506 32.59 36.07 8.94
N VAL A 507 32.18 35.04 8.18
CA VAL A 507 31.62 33.79 8.73
C VAL A 507 32.59 33.09 9.68
N ILE A 508 33.88 33.02 9.32
CA ILE A 508 34.90 32.36 10.15
C ILE A 508 35.07 33.13 11.47
N LYS A 509 35.21 34.46 11.39
CA LYS A 509 35.30 35.33 12.57
C LYS A 509 34.06 35.21 13.46
N ALA A 510 32.86 35.14 12.86
CA ALA A 510 31.61 34.95 13.58
C ALA A 510 31.54 33.61 14.30
N PHE A 511 32.03 32.55 13.65
CA PHE A 511 32.09 31.21 14.22
C PHE A 511 33.06 31.16 15.41
N GLU A 512 34.27 31.71 15.28
CA GLU A 512 35.26 31.76 16.37
C GLU A 512 34.74 32.51 17.60
N LEU A 513 33.98 33.60 17.39
CA LEU A 513 33.33 34.31 18.51
C LEU A 513 32.28 33.44 19.21
N LEU A 514 31.45 32.75 18.42
CA LEU A 514 30.39 31.88 18.94
C LEU A 514 30.96 30.64 19.64
N GLU A 515 32.08 30.10 19.15
CA GLU A 515 32.70 28.90 19.70
C GLU A 515 33.05 29.06 21.19
N ASN A 516 33.54 30.23 21.59
CA ASN A 516 33.87 30.53 22.98
C ASN A 516 32.63 30.63 23.91
N GLU A 517 31.42 30.64 23.35
CA GLU A 517 30.16 30.64 24.12
C GLU A 517 29.64 29.22 24.42
N PHE A 518 30.21 28.18 23.78
CA PHE A 518 29.88 26.79 24.09
C PHE A 518 30.76 26.28 25.24
N ASP A 519 30.21 25.39 26.06
CA ASP A 519 30.96 24.71 27.12
C ASP A 519 31.61 23.42 26.64
N ASP A 520 32.53 22.89 27.45
CA ASP A 520 33.35 21.71 27.12
C ASP A 520 32.50 20.46 26.78
N ASP A 521 31.31 20.34 27.37
CA ASP A 521 30.35 19.25 27.05
C ASP A 521 29.92 19.25 25.58
N ALA A 522 30.05 20.37 24.87
CA ALA A 522 29.69 20.53 23.47
C ALA A 522 30.88 20.36 22.51
N ASP A 523 32.06 19.97 22.98
CA ASP A 523 33.27 19.84 22.16
C ASP A 523 33.09 18.92 20.94
N GLU A 524 32.44 17.77 21.12
CA GLU A 524 32.13 16.83 20.03
C GLU A 524 31.19 17.46 18.99
N PHE A 525 30.20 18.21 19.46
CA PHE A 525 29.27 18.95 18.60
C PHE A 525 29.99 20.05 17.81
N MET A 526 30.88 20.79 18.46
CA MET A 526 31.64 21.90 17.85
C MET A 526 32.74 21.41 16.90
N CYS A 527 33.34 20.25 17.14
CA CYS A 527 34.33 19.64 16.25
C CYS A 527 33.77 19.40 14.82
N TRP A 528 32.50 19.02 14.72
CA TRP A 528 31.81 18.88 13.43
C TRP A 528 31.69 20.23 12.70
N SER A 529 31.33 21.28 13.43
CA SER A 529 31.20 22.63 12.88
C SER A 529 32.54 23.22 12.42
N LYS A 530 33.66 22.80 13.04
CA LYS A 530 35.03 23.16 12.61
C LYS A 530 35.48 22.49 11.32
N LYS A 531 34.86 21.37 10.93
CA LYS A 531 35.18 20.61 9.71
C LYS A 531 33.92 20.41 8.88
N PRO A 532 33.33 21.49 8.35
CA PRO A 532 32.06 21.40 7.66
C PRO A 532 32.21 20.53 6.41
N LYS A 533 31.31 19.56 6.26
CA LYS A 533 31.25 18.66 5.09
C LYS A 533 31.03 19.43 3.78
N PHE A 534 30.44 20.62 3.86
CA PHE A 534 30.12 21.48 2.74
C PHE A 534 30.76 22.85 2.92
N VAL A 535 31.20 23.45 1.83
CA VAL A 535 31.78 24.80 1.81
C VAL A 535 30.78 25.85 2.31
N HIS A 536 31.28 26.92 2.90
CA HIS A 536 30.45 27.96 3.54
C HIS A 536 29.48 28.62 2.56
N GLU A 537 29.92 28.80 1.31
CA GLU A 537 29.16 29.38 0.22
C GLU A 537 27.88 28.61 -0.07
N LEU A 538 27.87 27.29 0.16
CA LEU A 538 26.71 26.45 -0.13
C LEU A 538 25.55 26.77 0.82
N TRP A 539 25.80 26.80 2.14
CA TRP A 539 24.74 27.00 3.14
C TRP A 539 24.50 28.47 3.50
N ASN A 540 25.37 29.38 3.08
CA ASN A 540 25.20 30.82 3.30
C ASN A 540 24.04 31.41 2.46
N VAL A 541 23.17 32.16 3.12
CA VAL A 541 21.98 32.81 2.57
C VAL A 541 22.00 34.34 2.66
N TYR A 542 23.12 34.97 3.09
CA TYR A 542 23.22 36.43 3.23
C TYR A 542 22.81 37.18 1.96
N ASP A 543 23.47 36.87 0.84
CA ASP A 543 23.18 37.51 -0.45
C ASP A 543 21.77 37.21 -0.95
N ARG A 544 21.23 36.03 -0.62
CA ARG A 544 19.85 35.67 -1.00
C ARG A 544 18.86 36.58 -0.29
N VAL A 545 19.06 36.85 1.01
CA VAL A 545 18.19 37.77 1.77
C VAL A 545 18.30 39.20 1.23
N MET A 546 19.53 39.66 0.95
CA MET A 546 19.75 40.99 0.37
C MET A 546 19.04 41.17 -0.98
N ASN A 547 19.01 40.12 -1.79
CA ASN A 547 18.36 40.10 -3.10
C ASN A 547 16.87 39.71 -3.07
N ASN A 548 16.24 39.59 -1.89
CA ASN A 548 14.85 39.13 -1.72
C ASN A 548 14.55 37.73 -2.31
N LEU A 549 15.57 36.88 -2.38
CA LEU A 549 15.45 35.52 -2.89
C LEU A 549 15.01 34.55 -1.78
N PRO A 550 14.28 33.47 -2.12
CA PRO A 550 13.93 32.45 -1.14
C PRO A 550 15.16 31.80 -0.50
N ARG A 551 15.18 31.72 0.83
CA ARG A 551 16.24 31.09 1.65
C ARG A 551 16.03 29.60 1.92
N SER A 552 14.83 29.09 1.68
CA SER A 552 14.47 27.69 1.87
C SER A 552 13.58 27.17 0.74
N ASN A 553 13.46 25.86 0.65
CA ASN A 553 12.58 25.13 -0.26
C ASN A 553 11.11 25.11 0.22
N ASN A 554 10.69 25.93 1.20
CA ASN A 554 9.32 25.88 1.76
C ASN A 554 8.21 25.94 0.69
N ALA A 555 8.46 26.61 -0.44
CA ALA A 555 7.53 26.64 -1.55
C ALA A 555 7.39 25.26 -2.22
N LEU A 556 8.50 24.52 -2.37
CA LEU A 556 8.53 23.16 -2.89
C LEU A 556 7.90 22.19 -1.89
N GLU A 557 8.26 22.25 -0.60
CA GLU A 557 7.62 21.41 0.42
C GLU A 557 6.13 21.68 0.56
N GLY A 558 5.74 22.96 0.52
CA GLY A 558 4.34 23.37 0.51
C GLY A 558 3.61 22.82 -0.71
N TRP A 559 4.27 22.83 -1.87
CA TRP A 559 3.76 22.24 -3.09
C TRP A 559 3.68 20.70 -3.01
N HIS A 560 4.73 20.00 -2.57
CA HIS A 560 4.74 18.54 -2.39
C HIS A 560 3.65 18.09 -1.42
N ASN A 561 3.47 18.78 -0.30
CA ASN A 561 2.40 18.47 0.66
C ASN A 561 1.01 18.70 0.04
N ALA A 562 0.81 19.81 -0.68
CA ALA A 562 -0.44 20.08 -1.40
C ALA A 562 -0.69 19.06 -2.52
N PHE A 563 0.35 18.63 -3.22
CA PHE A 563 0.29 17.64 -4.28
C PHE A 563 -0.02 16.24 -3.71
N ALA A 564 0.70 15.80 -2.67
CA ALA A 564 0.42 14.54 -1.97
C ALA A 564 -1.02 14.46 -1.47
N ASN A 565 -1.53 15.56 -0.89
CA ASN A 565 -2.92 15.65 -0.45
C ASN A 565 -3.91 15.58 -1.63
N ARG A 566 -3.57 16.10 -2.81
CA ARG A 566 -4.41 15.98 -4.03
C ARG A 566 -4.36 14.58 -4.64
N VAL A 567 -3.21 13.91 -4.61
CA VAL A 567 -3.09 12.51 -5.06
C VAL A 567 -3.89 11.57 -4.16
N CYS A 568 -4.01 11.86 -2.85
CA CYS A 568 -4.83 11.12 -1.88
C CYS A 568 -4.47 9.62 -1.73
N ILE A 569 -3.35 9.18 -2.29
CA ILE A 569 -2.95 7.77 -2.38
C ILE A 569 -1.45 7.70 -2.12
N ASN A 570 -1.05 6.82 -1.20
CA ASN A 570 0.35 6.46 -1.01
C ASN A 570 0.72 5.47 -2.12
N HIS A 571 1.85 5.70 -2.78
CA HIS A 571 2.37 4.85 -3.87
C HIS A 571 1.35 4.62 -5.01
N PRO A 572 0.94 5.68 -5.73
CA PRO A 572 0.05 5.54 -6.89
C PRO A 572 0.73 4.74 -8.02
N THR A 573 -0.07 4.10 -8.87
CA THR A 573 0.46 3.53 -10.13
C THR A 573 0.96 4.65 -11.05
N ILE A 574 1.94 4.35 -11.91
CA ILE A 574 2.55 5.33 -12.83
C ILE A 574 1.49 6.08 -13.67
N PRO A 575 0.49 5.42 -14.32
CA PRO A 575 -0.55 6.14 -15.05
C PRO A 575 -1.38 7.08 -14.17
N LYS A 576 -1.66 6.68 -12.93
CA LYS A 576 -2.47 7.46 -12.00
C LYS A 576 -1.73 8.67 -11.46
N LEU A 577 -0.43 8.53 -11.20
CA LEU A 577 0.41 9.67 -10.85
C LEU A 577 0.50 10.64 -12.04
N THR A 578 0.71 10.12 -13.25
CA THR A 578 0.82 10.93 -14.47
C THR A 578 -0.44 11.75 -14.71
N ASP A 579 -1.63 11.16 -14.56
CA ASP A 579 -2.92 11.88 -14.58
C ASP A 579 -2.96 13.03 -13.55
N LYS A 580 -2.45 12.81 -12.34
CA LYS A 580 -2.37 13.86 -11.32
C LYS A 580 -1.36 14.95 -11.64
N ILE A 581 -0.21 14.62 -12.23
CA ILE A 581 0.75 15.61 -12.70
C ILE A 581 0.14 16.42 -13.87
N LEU A 582 -0.62 15.80 -14.76
CA LEU A 582 -1.36 16.49 -15.83
C LEU A 582 -2.38 17.49 -15.29
N GLN A 583 -3.15 17.11 -14.27
CA GLN A 583 -4.06 18.04 -13.59
C GLN A 583 -3.31 19.25 -12.98
N GLU A 584 -2.13 19.03 -12.40
CA GLU A 584 -1.27 20.13 -11.93
C GLU A 584 -0.78 21.00 -13.08
N GLN A 585 -0.37 20.39 -14.19
CA GLN A 585 0.09 21.10 -15.38
C GLN A 585 -1.02 22.01 -15.94
N SER A 586 -2.25 21.51 -16.05
CA SER A 586 -3.39 22.29 -16.55
C SER A 586 -3.69 23.51 -15.67
N LYS A 587 -3.55 23.37 -14.35
CA LYS A 587 -3.67 24.49 -13.41
C LYS A 587 -2.49 25.47 -13.55
N LEU A 588 -1.28 24.95 -13.63
CA LEU A 588 -0.06 25.75 -13.76
C LEU A 588 -0.10 26.64 -15.01
N GLU A 589 -0.58 26.12 -16.13
CA GLU A 589 -0.71 26.89 -17.37
C GLU A 589 -1.65 28.10 -17.21
N VAL A 590 -2.77 27.92 -16.50
CA VAL A 590 -3.69 29.01 -16.17
C VAL A 590 -3.01 30.02 -15.25
N ASP A 591 -2.33 29.54 -14.21
CA ASP A 591 -1.62 30.40 -13.26
C ASP A 591 -0.53 31.22 -13.98
N ILE A 592 0.27 30.62 -14.86
CA ILE A 592 1.30 31.33 -15.65
C ILE A 592 0.66 32.44 -16.51
N GLU A 593 -0.44 32.12 -17.19
CA GLU A 593 -1.10 33.08 -18.10
C GLU A 593 -1.74 34.24 -17.33
N GLN A 594 -2.40 33.97 -16.20
CA GLN A 594 -2.91 35.01 -15.31
C GLN A 594 -1.79 35.96 -14.86
N VAL A 595 -0.64 35.41 -14.46
CA VAL A 595 0.49 36.20 -14.02
C VAL A 595 1.10 37.02 -15.15
N ARG A 596 1.16 36.48 -16.38
CA ARG A 596 1.56 37.23 -17.58
C ARG A 596 0.61 38.40 -17.90
N GLN A 597 -0.68 38.23 -17.60
CA GLN A 597 -1.70 39.29 -17.73
C GLN A 597 -1.70 40.28 -16.57
N GLY A 598 -0.76 40.16 -15.62
CA GLY A 598 -0.58 41.09 -14.51
C GLY A 598 -1.41 40.76 -13.27
N HIS A 599 -2.06 39.60 -13.20
CA HIS A 599 -2.70 39.18 -11.96
C HIS A 599 -1.66 38.86 -10.89
N GLU A 600 -1.87 39.38 -9.68
CA GLU A 600 -1.00 39.07 -8.56
C GLU A 600 -1.18 37.62 -8.12
N PRO A 601 -0.09 36.85 -7.95
CA PRO A 601 -0.19 35.48 -7.53
C PRO A 601 -0.45 35.42 -6.02
N LYS A 602 -0.91 34.26 -5.55
CA LYS A 602 -1.35 34.13 -4.15
C LYS A 602 -0.20 34.45 -3.17
N PRO A 603 -0.35 35.45 -2.30
CA PRO A 603 0.74 35.86 -1.43
C PRO A 603 1.03 34.80 -0.35
N LYS A 604 2.30 34.75 0.08
CA LYS A 604 2.70 33.99 1.27
C LYS A 604 1.86 34.41 2.50
N LYS A 605 1.66 33.47 3.43
CA LYS A 605 1.00 33.78 4.72
C LYS A 605 1.67 35.00 5.37
N ALA A 606 0.87 35.88 5.96
CA ALA A 606 1.35 37.13 6.54
C ALA A 606 2.44 36.92 7.61
N SER A 607 2.38 35.83 8.38
CA SER A 607 3.41 35.47 9.36
C SER A 607 4.79 35.27 8.72
N TYR A 608 4.87 34.54 7.60
CA TYR A 608 6.12 34.33 6.88
C TYR A 608 6.63 35.61 6.22
N ARG A 609 5.74 36.45 5.66
CA ARG A 609 6.13 37.75 5.10
C ARG A 609 6.74 38.66 6.16
N LYS A 610 6.09 38.78 7.32
CA LYS A 610 6.60 39.56 8.47
C LYS A 610 7.94 39.02 8.97
N LEU A 611 8.11 37.69 8.98
CA LEU A 611 9.39 37.06 9.35
C LEU A 611 10.49 37.40 8.33
N ASP A 612 10.21 37.28 7.03
CA ASP A 612 11.14 37.62 5.95
C ASP A 612 11.56 39.10 6.03
N GLU A 613 10.61 40.01 6.29
CA GLU A 613 10.87 41.44 6.49
C GLU A 613 11.71 41.74 7.74
N ARG A 614 11.48 41.02 8.86
CA ARG A 614 12.31 41.18 10.07
C ARG A 614 13.74 40.70 9.83
N ILE A 615 13.90 39.52 9.24
CA ILE A 615 15.23 38.96 8.92
C ILE A 615 15.94 39.90 7.95
N LYS A 616 15.27 40.38 6.90
CA LYS A 616 15.88 41.32 5.96
C LYS A 616 16.38 42.59 6.63
N ARG A 617 15.58 43.19 7.53
CA ARG A 617 16.00 44.37 8.30
C ARG A 617 17.24 44.12 9.15
N LEU A 618 17.30 42.95 9.80
CA LEU A 618 18.48 42.56 10.58
C LEU A 618 19.70 42.41 9.67
N VAL A 619 19.58 41.66 8.57
CA VAL A 619 20.66 41.41 7.61
C VAL A 619 21.19 42.72 6.99
N GLN A 620 20.30 43.66 6.68
CA GLN A 620 20.67 44.99 6.18
C GLN A 620 21.38 45.87 7.22
N ALA A 621 21.14 45.62 8.51
CA ALA A 621 21.78 46.30 9.63
C ALA A 621 23.04 45.57 10.11
N TYR A 622 23.61 44.66 9.30
CA TYR A 622 24.84 43.95 9.65
C TYR A 622 26.00 44.94 9.87
N ASP A 623 26.69 44.78 11.00
CA ASP A 623 27.90 45.50 11.35
C ASP A 623 28.91 44.51 11.94
N SER A 624 30.09 44.44 11.33
CA SER A 624 31.18 43.56 11.74
C SER A 624 31.69 43.83 13.17
N ASN A 625 31.45 45.03 13.70
CA ASN A 625 31.84 45.40 15.08
C ASN A 625 30.81 44.93 16.13
N HIS A 626 29.56 44.68 15.72
CA HIS A 626 28.46 44.30 16.61
C HIS A 626 27.96 42.88 16.32
N MET A 627 28.88 41.98 15.94
CA MET A 627 28.57 40.65 15.43
C MET A 627 27.81 39.75 16.43
N ALA A 628 28.15 39.80 17.72
CA ALA A 628 27.46 39.03 18.76
C ALA A 628 25.99 39.47 18.93
N GLN A 629 25.73 40.78 18.87
CA GLN A 629 24.37 41.33 18.93
C GLN A 629 23.58 40.97 17.67
N TYR A 630 24.23 41.02 16.51
CA TYR A 630 23.67 40.61 15.23
C TYR A 630 23.20 39.15 15.24
N LEU A 631 24.06 38.22 15.67
CA LEU A 631 23.75 36.79 15.77
C LEU A 631 22.60 36.54 16.75
N SER A 632 22.60 37.21 17.90
CA SER A 632 21.52 37.11 18.89
C SER A 632 20.17 37.58 18.33
N GLY A 633 20.16 38.69 17.59
CA GLY A 633 18.95 39.21 16.95
C GLY A 633 18.39 38.26 15.88
N LEU A 634 19.26 37.62 15.10
CA LEU A 634 18.86 36.61 14.12
C LEU A 634 18.41 35.30 14.77
N ALA A 635 19.09 34.84 15.82
CA ALA A 635 18.74 33.62 16.55
C ALA A 635 17.29 33.62 17.05
N ALA A 636 16.76 34.79 17.42
CA ALA A 636 15.35 34.98 17.80
C ALA A 636 14.36 34.74 16.64
N ASN A 637 14.81 34.83 15.39
CA ASN A 637 14.00 34.68 14.18
C ASN A 637 14.27 33.35 13.43
N VAL A 638 15.25 32.57 13.87
CA VAL A 638 15.58 31.26 13.32
C VAL A 638 14.91 30.16 14.15
N HIS A 639 14.44 29.12 13.47
CA HIS A 639 13.83 27.95 14.08
C HIS A 639 14.56 26.69 13.61
N LEU A 640 14.71 25.72 14.53
CA LEU A 640 15.21 24.37 14.30
C LEU A 640 14.07 23.41 14.01
#